data_AF-A0A530CCF2-F1
#
_entry.id   AF-A0A530CCF2-F1
#
_cell.length_a   1.000
_cell.length_b   1.000
_cell.length_c   1.000
_cell.angle_alpha   90.00
_cell.angle_beta   90.00
_cell.angle_gamma   90.00
#
_symmetry.space_group_name_H-M   'P 1'
#
loop_
_entity.id
_entity.type
_entity.pdbx_description
1 polymer ?
#
loop_
_entity_poly.entity_id
_entity_poly.type
_entity_poly.pdbx_seq_one_letter_code
_entity_poly.pdbx_strand_id
1 'polypeptide(L)'
;KFIHDFIGLPNNPGGRIYRTGDLGRINDKGEIEYHGRIDTQVKIRGYRIELGEIEAVLLDQPGIAQAAVTTWEIEPERTELVGYFAPKSGGDGVDRTALVQELKRRLPDYMVPAYLEQLPAIPMTVSNKVDLRKLPKPTSARVAAGHAMIDPRNEDETLLVETLADVLKFEDISIEDHFFDDLGANSLLMARFCARIRSRKAWSTTSMRDIYLHPTVAKLAEYLREPQTAAVAAREPMLTHRASNLAIWATGFGQLLFYAVYSYAALWTINDGLNWVYDALDDPVSLYLRCVLLSACVFFGLSGFAVAAKWLLVGRWKAETFPIWGWRYYRFWIVKTLVRSAPVVLFRGSPLYSLYLRLLGARLGNRTVVECRAVPVCTDLIAIGDNSILRKDSTILGFRAQAGYIHTGPVNIGNNAFVGVGSTLDIDTRMGDSTQLGHASSLHRGQTIPAGEHWHGSPAIPTEADYCNVPNVPLSRVRRVIYEAIQLFILFAIVTPFPLLFHSYWENVGDDYDETIGVVAIGTTVTVAGFIIGGVLLAAIVPRLFNLVLKPGRNYSLYGFHYWLQTMLELVSNVRLLNVLFGDSSAVVYYLRAIGWKLNKVDQTGSNFGTNQRHENPQLSEIGSHTMVSDGLFMVNMQKSANSFRLEHTRAGERNFFGNNIIYSPDSRVGDNCLLGTKVHVPVDGPVRENVGLLGSPPFEIPRMVNRDKELLGLISDKERSRRLPLKNLHNLVTALMFVAAQWLILFLTLAIWDRALNYYTEWGQTALFVAVMLTTAIGIPFYIFLERASLGFRRLKPRMATIYDPVFWRHERHWKLSDSPIMGLFTGTPFRPLILRMLGVKVGLRLYDGGCIITERSLVEIGDDVTLNEGCVIQPHSLEEGAFKSDYIRIGNGCTLAPSAFVHYAVTMGEGSVADVDCFVMKGEVLEPNTVWRGNPAKLYGVVTPIDARAMEAGHAA
;
A
#
# COMPACT_ATOMS: atom_id res chain seq x y z
N LYS A 1 -13.37 42.86 6.74
CA LYS A 1 -12.71 44.02 7.40
C LYS A 1 -13.43 44.32 8.72
N PHE A 2 -12.75 44.46 9.85
CA PHE A 2 -13.41 44.87 11.10
C PHE A 2 -13.68 46.38 11.08
N ILE A 3 -14.91 46.77 11.42
CA ILE A 3 -15.37 48.17 11.51
C ILE A 3 -15.91 48.43 12.92
N HIS A 4 -16.04 49.69 13.31
CA HIS A 4 -16.66 50.05 14.59
C HIS A 4 -18.09 49.48 14.68
N ASP A 5 -18.46 48.95 15.84
CA ASP A 5 -19.81 48.46 16.11
C ASP A 5 -20.77 49.63 16.27
N PHE A 6 -21.33 50.09 15.16
CA PHE A 6 -22.32 51.16 15.14
C PHE A 6 -23.74 50.65 15.46
N ILE A 7 -23.94 49.34 15.63
CA ILE A 7 -25.24 48.71 15.87
C ILE A 7 -25.44 48.47 17.38
N GLY A 8 -24.36 48.44 18.16
CA GLY A 8 -24.40 48.33 19.62
C GLY A 8 -24.76 46.93 20.08
N LEU A 9 -24.06 45.91 19.58
CA LEU A 9 -24.36 44.52 19.91
C LEU A 9 -24.13 44.25 21.41
N PRO A 10 -25.10 43.63 22.12
CA PRO A 10 -24.91 43.27 23.52
C PRO A 10 -23.80 42.22 23.65
N ASN A 11 -22.94 42.38 24.66
CA ASN A 11 -21.77 41.53 24.91
C ASN A 11 -20.71 41.53 23.79
N ASN A 12 -20.50 42.66 23.10
CA ASN A 12 -19.38 42.86 22.18
C ASN A 12 -18.23 43.68 22.84
N PRO A 13 -17.36 43.06 23.68
CA PRO A 13 -16.32 43.78 24.41
C PRO A 13 -15.28 44.45 23.50
N GLY A 14 -15.21 44.04 22.23
CA GLY A 14 -14.26 44.58 21.25
C GLY A 14 -14.74 45.82 20.50
N GLY A 15 -16.00 46.26 20.69
CA GLY A 15 -16.57 47.46 20.05
C GLY A 15 -16.49 47.47 18.52
N ARG A 16 -16.33 46.30 17.90
CA ARG A 16 -16.10 46.13 16.45
C ARG A 16 -16.95 45.00 15.90
N ILE A 17 -17.40 45.15 14.66
CA ILE A 17 -18.12 44.12 13.89
C ILE A 17 -17.36 43.79 12.61
N TYR A 18 -17.44 42.53 12.17
CA TYR A 18 -16.76 42.09 10.95
C TYR A 18 -17.67 42.28 9.73
N ARG A 19 -17.26 43.16 8.81
CA ARG A 19 -17.90 43.29 7.50
C ARG A 19 -17.46 42.12 6.61
N THR A 20 -18.38 41.19 6.36
CA THR A 20 -18.17 39.96 5.57
C THR A 20 -18.06 40.21 4.07
N GLY A 21 -18.75 41.24 3.59
CA GLY A 21 -18.90 41.50 2.16
C GLY A 21 -20.01 40.66 1.51
N ASP A 22 -20.74 39.86 2.29
CA ASP A 22 -21.86 39.06 1.84
C ASP A 22 -23.16 39.89 1.87
N LEU A 23 -23.99 39.75 0.84
CA LEU A 23 -25.34 40.31 0.77
C LEU A 23 -26.33 39.24 1.19
N GLY A 24 -27.25 39.59 2.07
CA GLY A 24 -28.33 38.70 2.48
C GLY A 24 -29.50 39.46 3.08
N ARG A 25 -30.62 38.78 3.28
CA ARG A 25 -31.78 39.29 4.01
C ARG A 25 -32.17 38.31 5.10
N ILE A 26 -32.78 38.81 6.17
CA ILE A 26 -33.40 37.97 7.19
C ILE A 26 -34.86 37.77 6.80
N ASN A 27 -35.30 36.52 6.69
CA ASN A 27 -36.70 36.21 6.37
C ASN A 27 -37.60 36.26 7.63
N ASP A 28 -38.91 36.11 7.43
CA ASP A 28 -39.91 36.21 8.51
C ASP A 28 -39.76 35.13 9.60
N LYS A 29 -38.94 34.10 9.34
CA LYS A 29 -38.59 33.04 10.32
C LYS A 29 -37.29 33.32 11.08
N GLY A 30 -36.63 34.45 10.81
CA GLY A 30 -35.35 34.81 11.43
C GLY A 30 -34.12 34.13 10.80
N GLU A 31 -34.27 33.48 9.64
CA GLU A 31 -33.18 32.82 8.92
C GLU A 31 -32.49 33.81 7.96
N ILE A 32 -31.17 33.65 7.76
CA ILE A 32 -30.39 34.48 6.84
C ILE A 32 -30.44 33.85 5.45
N GLU A 33 -31.11 34.51 4.51
CA GLU A 33 -31.11 34.19 3.09
C GLU A 33 -29.93 34.90 2.40
N TYR A 34 -28.99 34.11 1.86
CA TYR A 34 -27.81 34.61 1.18
C TYR A 34 -28.13 34.98 -0.28
N HIS A 35 -27.74 36.18 -0.69
CA HIS A 35 -28.01 36.78 -2.01
C HIS A 35 -26.74 37.16 -2.79
N GLY A 36 -25.57 36.61 -2.42
CA GLY A 36 -24.30 36.83 -3.11
C GLY A 36 -23.33 37.73 -2.34
N ARG A 37 -22.34 38.30 -3.02
CA ARG A 37 -21.36 39.24 -2.44
C ARG A 37 -21.56 40.66 -2.95
N ILE A 38 -21.09 41.63 -2.16
CA ILE A 38 -21.12 43.06 -2.43
C ILE A 38 -19.80 43.52 -3.10
N ASP A 39 -18.75 42.69 -3.09
CA ASP A 39 -17.46 42.94 -3.76
C ASP A 39 -17.33 42.21 -5.11
N THR A 40 -16.31 42.57 -5.91
CA THR A 40 -16.05 42.09 -7.28
C THR A 40 -15.34 40.73 -7.33
N GLN A 41 -15.32 39.99 -6.22
CA GLN A 41 -14.57 38.75 -6.11
C GLN A 41 -15.45 37.55 -6.47
N VAL A 42 -14.93 36.65 -7.30
CA VAL A 42 -15.69 35.49 -7.81
C VAL A 42 -15.03 34.17 -7.49
N LYS A 43 -15.85 33.12 -7.42
CA LYS A 43 -15.39 31.73 -7.27
C LYS A 43 -15.75 30.96 -8.52
N ILE A 44 -14.74 30.50 -9.26
CA ILE A 44 -14.92 29.75 -10.50
C ILE A 44 -14.06 28.50 -10.39
N ARG A 45 -14.67 27.31 -10.58
CA ARG A 45 -13.98 26.01 -10.51
C ARG A 45 -13.14 25.84 -9.22
N GLY A 46 -13.64 26.39 -8.10
CA GLY A 46 -12.99 26.35 -6.79
C GLY A 46 -11.91 27.43 -6.54
N TYR A 47 -11.46 28.14 -7.57
CA TYR A 47 -10.48 29.22 -7.43
C TYR A 47 -11.15 30.51 -6.95
N ARG A 48 -10.53 31.15 -5.95
CA ARG A 48 -10.90 32.50 -5.52
C ARG A 48 -10.17 33.49 -6.42
N ILE A 49 -10.91 34.12 -7.33
CA ILE A 49 -10.34 34.97 -8.38
C ILE A 49 -10.70 36.42 -8.09
N GLU A 50 -9.67 37.28 -8.06
CA GLU A 50 -9.83 38.72 -7.99
C GLU A 50 -9.93 39.26 -9.41
N LEU A 51 -11.15 39.62 -9.85
CA LEU A 51 -11.37 40.10 -11.22
C LEU A 51 -10.50 41.32 -11.57
N GLY A 52 -10.25 42.18 -10.58
CA GLY A 52 -9.40 43.36 -10.73
C GLY A 52 -7.93 43.06 -11.06
N GLU A 53 -7.41 41.89 -10.69
CA GLU A 53 -6.05 41.47 -11.05
C GLU A 53 -5.95 41.20 -12.56
N ILE A 54 -6.97 40.54 -13.11
CA ILE A 54 -7.08 40.25 -14.53
C ILE A 54 -7.30 41.55 -15.33
N GLU A 55 -8.18 42.43 -14.82
CA GLU A 55 -8.41 43.77 -15.40
C GLU A 55 -7.13 44.59 -15.45
N ALA A 56 -6.30 44.56 -14.40
CA ALA A 56 -5.03 45.27 -14.36
C ALA A 56 -4.06 44.75 -15.42
N VAL A 57 -3.95 43.43 -15.61
CA VAL A 57 -3.08 42.84 -16.65
C VAL A 57 -3.56 43.17 -18.06
N LEU A 58 -4.89 43.24 -18.28
CA LEU A 58 -5.48 43.69 -19.53
C LEU A 58 -5.20 45.18 -19.80
N LEU A 59 -5.32 46.05 -18.78
CA LEU A 59 -5.08 47.49 -18.90
C LEU A 59 -3.60 47.85 -19.12
N ASP A 60 -2.68 46.98 -18.68
CA ASP A 60 -1.23 47.17 -18.86
C ASP A 60 -0.79 46.93 -20.32
N GLN A 61 -1.69 46.43 -21.18
CA GLN A 61 -1.39 46.19 -22.59
C GLN A 61 -1.37 47.51 -23.37
N PRO A 62 -0.31 47.79 -24.16
CA PRO A 62 -0.14 49.08 -24.84
C PRO A 62 -1.35 49.53 -25.70
N GLY A 63 -2.10 48.58 -26.27
CA GLY A 63 -3.26 48.84 -27.15
C GLY A 63 -4.63 48.95 -26.45
N ILE A 64 -4.75 48.66 -25.15
CA ILE A 64 -6.03 48.63 -24.43
C ILE A 64 -6.24 49.94 -23.66
N ALA A 65 -7.43 50.55 -23.81
CA ALA A 65 -7.83 51.79 -23.13
C ALA A 65 -8.72 51.53 -21.91
N GLN A 66 -9.55 50.49 -21.97
CA GLN A 66 -10.47 50.10 -20.91
C GLN A 66 -10.55 48.57 -20.86
N ALA A 67 -10.68 48.01 -19.67
CA ALA A 67 -10.93 46.58 -19.48
C ALA A 67 -11.95 46.36 -18.36
N ALA A 68 -12.72 45.28 -18.49
CA ALA A 68 -13.63 44.79 -17.47
C ALA A 68 -13.67 43.26 -17.52
N VAL A 69 -13.68 42.59 -16.38
CA VAL A 69 -13.77 41.12 -16.32
C VAL A 69 -15.02 40.74 -15.54
N THR A 70 -15.74 39.73 -16.02
CA THR A 70 -16.95 39.22 -15.36
C THR A 70 -17.09 37.72 -15.61
N THR A 71 -18.13 37.13 -15.02
CA THR A 71 -18.46 35.72 -15.18
C THR A 71 -19.60 35.52 -16.15
N TRP A 72 -19.52 34.47 -16.96
CA TRP A 72 -20.59 34.02 -17.83
C TRP A 72 -20.97 32.59 -17.52
N GLU A 73 -22.26 32.36 -17.24
CA GLU A 73 -22.82 31.04 -16.99
C GLU A 73 -23.37 30.47 -18.31
N ILE A 74 -22.72 29.41 -18.81
CA ILE A 74 -23.08 28.74 -20.07
C ILE A 74 -24.30 27.84 -19.84
N GLU A 75 -24.26 27.08 -18.74
CA GLU A 75 -25.28 26.15 -18.25
C GLU A 75 -25.25 26.15 -16.71
N PRO A 76 -26.31 25.67 -16.02
CA PRO A 76 -26.28 25.53 -14.56
C PRO A 76 -25.02 24.78 -14.10
N GLU A 77 -24.28 25.36 -13.15
CA GLU A 77 -22.98 24.86 -12.63
C GLU A 77 -21.75 25.05 -13.55
N ARG A 78 -21.90 25.60 -14.76
CA ARG A 78 -20.79 25.88 -15.70
C ARG A 78 -20.57 27.38 -15.87
N THR A 79 -19.75 27.96 -15.00
CA THR A 79 -19.35 29.38 -15.02
C THR A 79 -17.93 29.56 -15.57
N GLU A 80 -17.74 30.51 -16.47
CA GLU A 80 -16.47 30.87 -17.10
C GLU A 80 -16.13 32.36 -16.92
N LEU A 81 -14.85 32.73 -17.07
CA LEU A 81 -14.41 34.13 -17.09
C LEU A 81 -14.53 34.73 -18.49
N VAL A 82 -14.97 35.99 -18.57
CA VAL A 82 -15.01 36.80 -19.80
C VAL A 82 -14.29 38.12 -19.54
N GLY A 83 -13.28 38.43 -20.35
CA GLY A 83 -12.59 39.72 -20.35
C GLY A 83 -13.09 40.58 -21.51
N TYR A 84 -13.61 41.76 -21.21
CA TYR A 84 -13.99 42.78 -22.18
C TYR A 84 -12.91 43.84 -22.24
N PHE A 85 -12.54 44.30 -23.43
CA PHE A 85 -11.59 45.38 -23.59
C PHE A 85 -11.98 46.34 -24.72
N ALA A 86 -11.60 47.60 -24.60
CA ALA A 86 -11.75 48.60 -25.66
C ALA A 86 -10.37 49.12 -26.10
N PRO A 87 -10.07 49.20 -27.41
CA PRO A 87 -8.78 49.67 -27.90
C PRO A 87 -8.60 51.18 -27.72
N LYS A 88 -7.35 51.65 -27.67
CA LYS A 88 -7.04 53.09 -27.72
C LYS A 88 -7.42 53.69 -29.07
N SER A 89 -7.99 54.90 -29.05
CA SER A 89 -8.38 55.61 -30.28
C SER A 89 -7.16 55.91 -31.16
N GLY A 90 -7.19 55.43 -32.41
CA GLY A 90 -6.13 55.66 -33.41
C GLY A 90 -4.94 54.69 -33.37
N GLY A 91 -5.00 53.60 -32.61
CA GLY A 91 -3.97 52.56 -32.60
C GLY A 91 -4.25 51.41 -33.60
N ASP A 92 -3.20 50.70 -33.99
CA ASP A 92 -3.31 49.40 -34.66
C ASP A 92 -4.05 48.44 -33.70
N GLY A 93 -5.01 47.66 -34.22
CA GLY A 93 -5.88 46.80 -33.41
C GLY A 93 -5.12 45.85 -32.46
N VAL A 94 -5.79 45.38 -31.40
CA VAL A 94 -5.18 44.46 -30.43
C VAL A 94 -5.16 43.04 -31.01
N ASP A 95 -3.97 42.46 -31.22
CA ASP A 95 -3.84 41.05 -31.57
C ASP A 95 -4.29 40.16 -30.39
N ARG A 96 -5.40 39.46 -30.58
CA ARG A 96 -6.01 38.57 -29.59
C ARG A 96 -5.08 37.42 -29.20
N THR A 97 -4.29 36.90 -30.12
CA THR A 97 -3.39 35.76 -29.86
C THR A 97 -2.23 36.19 -28.97
N ALA A 98 -1.60 37.33 -29.29
CA ALA A 98 -0.56 37.93 -28.47
C ALA A 98 -1.08 38.30 -27.06
N LEU A 99 -2.31 38.81 -26.97
CA LEU A 99 -2.96 39.14 -25.69
C LEU A 99 -3.13 37.90 -24.78
N VAL A 100 -3.56 36.77 -25.34
CA VAL A 100 -3.71 35.51 -24.58
C VAL A 100 -2.36 34.99 -24.11
N GLN A 101 -1.31 35.04 -24.94
CA GLN A 101 0.04 34.62 -24.54
C GLN A 101 0.57 35.46 -23.38
N GLU A 102 0.35 36.78 -23.42
CA GLU A 102 0.80 37.67 -22.36
C GLU A 102 0.02 37.47 -21.05
N LEU A 103 -1.29 37.20 -21.14
CA LEU A 103 -2.11 36.80 -19.99
C LEU A 103 -1.60 35.50 -19.36
N LYS A 104 -1.33 34.46 -20.15
CA LYS A 104 -0.78 33.17 -19.67
C LYS A 104 0.61 33.31 -19.06
N ARG A 105 1.40 34.28 -19.52
CA ARG A 105 2.74 34.55 -18.97
C ARG A 105 2.69 35.20 -17.60
N ARG A 106 1.64 36.00 -17.31
CA ARG A 106 1.54 36.84 -16.11
C ARG A 106 0.51 36.37 -15.09
N LEU A 107 -0.45 35.58 -15.52
CA LEU A 107 -1.52 35.04 -14.69
C LEU A 107 -1.44 33.51 -14.68
N PRO A 108 -1.78 32.86 -13.57
CA PRO A 108 -2.06 31.42 -13.56
C PRO A 108 -3.15 31.06 -14.57
N ASP A 109 -3.08 29.87 -15.18
CA ASP A 109 -4.00 29.47 -16.27
C ASP A 109 -5.50 29.60 -15.90
N TYR A 110 -5.86 29.37 -14.64
CA TYR A 110 -7.25 29.48 -14.17
C TYR A 110 -7.78 30.93 -14.05
N MET A 111 -6.89 31.93 -14.08
CA MET A 111 -7.25 33.36 -14.09
C MET A 111 -7.33 33.94 -15.50
N VAL A 112 -6.89 33.20 -16.52
CA VAL A 112 -6.97 33.65 -17.92
C VAL A 112 -8.44 33.57 -18.37
N PRO A 113 -9.04 34.67 -18.84
CA PRO A 113 -10.43 34.64 -19.32
C PRO A 113 -10.64 33.65 -20.46
N ALA A 114 -11.69 32.84 -20.35
CA ALA A 114 -12.09 31.89 -21.38
C ALA A 114 -12.68 32.58 -22.62
N TYR A 115 -13.04 33.86 -22.51
CA TYR A 115 -13.51 34.68 -23.63
C TYR A 115 -12.87 36.06 -23.53
N LEU A 116 -12.54 36.64 -24.69
CA LEU A 116 -11.94 37.96 -24.81
C LEU A 116 -12.70 38.74 -25.87
N GLU A 117 -13.52 39.69 -25.43
CA GLU A 117 -14.45 40.47 -26.26
C GLU A 117 -13.94 41.89 -26.45
N GLN A 118 -13.76 42.29 -27.71
CA GLN A 118 -13.43 43.66 -28.05
C GLN A 118 -14.71 44.48 -28.20
N LEU A 119 -14.83 45.57 -27.46
CA LEU A 119 -15.92 46.54 -27.55
C LEU A 119 -15.42 47.90 -28.06
N PRO A 120 -16.25 48.70 -28.76
CA PRO A 120 -15.90 50.07 -29.12
C PRO A 120 -15.64 50.95 -27.89
N ALA A 121 -16.37 50.71 -26.79
CA ALA A 121 -16.17 51.30 -25.47
C ALA A 121 -16.82 50.40 -24.41
N ILE A 122 -16.25 50.36 -23.21
CA ILE A 122 -16.87 49.64 -22.08
C ILE A 122 -18.07 50.44 -21.55
N PRO A 123 -19.26 49.85 -21.42
CA PRO A 123 -20.44 50.54 -20.88
C PRO A 123 -20.20 51.02 -19.45
N MET A 124 -20.47 52.28 -19.18
CA MET A 124 -20.31 52.90 -17.86
C MET A 124 -21.66 53.33 -17.28
N THR A 125 -21.78 53.26 -15.96
CA THR A 125 -22.86 53.84 -15.17
C THR A 125 -22.70 55.36 -15.07
N VAL A 126 -23.76 56.07 -14.66
CA VAL A 126 -23.76 57.53 -14.39
C VAL A 126 -22.70 57.96 -13.36
N SER A 127 -22.19 57.01 -12.57
CA SER A 127 -21.13 57.19 -11.57
C SER A 127 -19.71 56.92 -12.07
N ASN A 128 -19.51 56.75 -13.39
CA ASN A 128 -18.21 56.41 -14.00
C ASN A 128 -17.62 55.05 -13.53
N LYS A 129 -18.49 54.09 -13.21
CA LYS A 129 -18.13 52.67 -12.97
C LYS A 129 -18.65 51.78 -14.09
N VAL A 130 -17.99 50.67 -14.41
CA VAL A 130 -18.45 49.70 -15.42
C VAL A 130 -19.86 49.20 -15.10
N ASP A 131 -20.75 49.23 -16.10
CA ASP A 131 -22.11 48.69 -16.03
C ASP A 131 -22.12 47.25 -16.56
N LEU A 132 -21.80 46.30 -15.66
CA LEU A 132 -21.70 44.87 -15.98
C LEU A 132 -22.98 44.28 -16.59
N ARG A 133 -24.16 44.89 -16.34
CA ARG A 133 -25.45 44.41 -16.88
C ARG A 133 -25.65 44.74 -18.36
N LYS A 134 -24.89 45.72 -18.89
CA LYS A 134 -24.95 46.14 -20.29
C LYS A 134 -23.84 45.52 -21.15
N LEU A 135 -22.98 44.69 -20.55
CA LEU A 135 -21.99 43.93 -21.32
C LEU A 135 -22.71 42.87 -22.18
N PRO A 136 -22.40 42.78 -23.49
CA PRO A 136 -23.02 41.81 -24.37
C PRO A 136 -22.56 40.40 -24.01
N LYS A 137 -23.38 39.39 -24.34
CA LYS A 137 -22.96 37.99 -24.23
C LYS A 137 -21.73 37.75 -25.13
N PRO A 138 -20.74 36.94 -24.68
CA PRO A 138 -19.57 36.66 -25.49
C PRO A 138 -19.96 35.92 -26.77
N THR A 139 -19.43 36.37 -27.90
CA THR A 139 -19.61 35.77 -29.24
C THR A 139 -18.28 35.36 -29.85
N SER A 140 -17.16 35.79 -29.26
CA SER A 140 -15.82 35.38 -29.65
C SER A 140 -15.61 33.88 -29.40
N ALA A 141 -14.81 33.24 -30.26
CA ALA A 141 -14.41 31.86 -30.05
C ALA A 141 -13.77 31.72 -28.66
N ARG A 142 -14.15 30.68 -27.90
CA ARG A 142 -13.56 30.39 -26.59
C ARG A 142 -12.04 30.40 -26.72
N VAL A 143 -11.37 31.09 -25.82
CA VAL A 143 -9.93 30.99 -25.59
C VAL A 143 -9.70 29.58 -25.05
N ALA A 144 -9.65 28.60 -25.95
CA ALA A 144 -9.11 27.29 -25.65
C ALA A 144 -7.66 27.48 -25.20
N ALA A 145 -7.12 26.50 -24.50
CA ALA A 145 -5.71 26.45 -24.27
C ALA A 145 -4.98 26.35 -25.64
N GLY A 146 -4.67 27.50 -26.24
CA GLY A 146 -3.67 27.70 -27.28
C GLY A 146 -3.92 27.19 -28.71
N HIS A 147 -5.03 26.51 -29.05
CA HIS A 147 -5.16 25.87 -30.37
C HIS A 147 -6.56 26.09 -30.97
N ALA A 148 -6.62 26.28 -32.30
CA ALA A 148 -7.88 26.27 -33.03
C ALA A 148 -8.52 24.88 -32.92
N MET A 149 -9.85 24.77 -32.99
CA MET A 149 -10.52 23.48 -33.08
C MET A 149 -9.99 22.73 -34.30
N ILE A 150 -9.25 21.65 -34.07
CA ILE A 150 -8.75 20.75 -35.12
C ILE A 150 -9.60 19.49 -35.11
N ASP A 151 -10.31 19.28 -36.22
CA ASP A 151 -11.11 18.09 -36.47
C ASP A 151 -10.22 16.85 -36.70
N PRO A 152 -10.73 15.64 -36.44
CA PRO A 152 -10.04 14.40 -36.77
C PRO A 152 -9.59 14.33 -38.24
N ARG A 153 -8.31 13.99 -38.45
CA ARG A 153 -7.69 13.95 -39.79
C ARG A 153 -7.79 12.58 -40.46
N ASN A 154 -8.16 11.54 -39.70
CA ASN A 154 -8.22 10.14 -40.14
C ASN A 154 -9.18 9.33 -39.25
N GLU A 155 -9.54 8.14 -39.71
CA GLU A 155 -10.50 7.25 -39.03
C GLU A 155 -10.08 6.88 -37.59
N ASP A 156 -8.78 6.72 -37.32
CA ASP A 156 -8.28 6.39 -35.99
C ASP A 156 -8.50 7.54 -35.01
N GLU A 157 -8.21 8.78 -35.42
CA GLU A 157 -8.50 9.99 -34.64
C GLU A 157 -10.01 10.17 -34.43
N THR A 158 -10.84 9.91 -35.46
CA THR A 158 -12.31 10.02 -35.35
C THR A 158 -12.83 9.09 -34.28
N LEU A 159 -12.42 7.82 -34.30
CA LEU A 159 -12.86 6.82 -33.34
C LEU A 159 -12.40 7.16 -31.90
N LEU A 160 -11.18 7.68 -31.75
CA LEU A 160 -10.67 8.11 -30.45
C LEU A 160 -11.46 9.32 -29.92
N VAL A 161 -11.75 10.33 -30.76
CA VAL A 161 -12.58 11.48 -30.38
C VAL A 161 -13.98 11.04 -29.96
N GLU A 162 -14.66 10.22 -30.77
CA GLU A 162 -16.00 9.71 -30.44
C GLU A 162 -16.01 8.95 -29.11
N THR A 163 -15.05 8.04 -28.91
CA THR A 163 -14.95 7.26 -27.67
C THR A 163 -14.65 8.16 -26.46
N LEU A 164 -13.80 9.18 -26.64
CA LEU A 164 -13.43 10.12 -25.59
C LEU A 164 -14.60 11.04 -25.23
N ALA A 165 -15.30 11.58 -26.23
CA ALA A 165 -16.52 12.38 -26.10
C ALA A 165 -17.59 11.62 -25.33
N ASP A 166 -17.79 10.35 -25.65
CA ASP A 166 -18.74 9.47 -24.95
C ASP A 166 -18.40 9.22 -23.48
N VAL A 167 -17.10 9.12 -23.15
CA VAL A 167 -16.61 8.88 -21.78
C VAL A 167 -16.64 10.15 -20.94
N LEU A 168 -16.21 11.28 -21.52
CA LEU A 168 -16.14 12.57 -20.86
C LEU A 168 -17.47 13.33 -20.86
N LYS A 169 -18.43 12.93 -21.72
CA LYS A 169 -19.71 13.61 -21.96
C LYS A 169 -19.53 15.04 -22.50
N PHE A 170 -18.59 15.21 -23.42
CA PHE A 170 -18.39 16.45 -24.19
C PHE A 170 -18.93 16.28 -25.60
N GLU A 171 -19.44 17.37 -26.20
CA GLU A 171 -19.97 17.35 -27.57
C GLU A 171 -18.85 17.51 -28.62
N ASP A 172 -17.88 18.38 -28.34
CA ASP A 172 -16.79 18.74 -29.25
C ASP A 172 -15.43 18.60 -28.53
N ILE A 173 -14.53 17.78 -29.09
CA ILE A 173 -13.15 17.60 -28.60
C ILE A 173 -12.18 17.80 -29.76
N SER A 174 -11.20 18.69 -29.61
CA SER A 174 -10.12 18.83 -30.58
C SER A 174 -9.09 17.72 -30.43
N ILE A 175 -8.49 17.27 -31.53
CA ILE A 175 -7.48 16.21 -31.48
C ILE A 175 -6.20 16.58 -30.72
N GLU A 176 -5.92 17.87 -30.55
CA GLU A 176 -4.77 18.40 -29.79
C GLU A 176 -5.11 18.74 -28.34
N ASP A 177 -6.37 18.62 -27.91
CA ASP A 177 -6.74 18.88 -26.53
C ASP A 177 -6.04 17.88 -25.59
N HIS A 178 -5.31 18.42 -24.62
CA HIS A 178 -4.65 17.62 -23.60
C HIS A 178 -5.68 16.97 -22.68
N PHE A 179 -5.63 15.63 -22.57
CA PHE A 179 -6.63 14.86 -21.83
C PHE A 179 -6.82 15.34 -20.39
N PHE A 180 -5.71 15.68 -19.70
CA PHE A 180 -5.76 15.99 -18.26
C PHE A 180 -5.89 17.49 -17.98
N ASP A 181 -5.25 18.33 -18.79
CA ASP A 181 -5.15 19.76 -18.51
C ASP A 181 -6.29 20.54 -19.18
N ASP A 182 -6.57 20.22 -20.45
CA ASP A 182 -7.59 20.93 -21.25
C ASP A 182 -8.98 20.32 -21.04
N LEU A 183 -9.06 18.99 -21.09
CA LEU A 183 -10.33 18.27 -20.92
C LEU A 183 -10.66 17.96 -19.45
N GLY A 184 -9.72 18.17 -18.53
CA GLY A 184 -9.92 17.91 -17.10
C GLY A 184 -10.17 16.43 -16.76
N ALA A 185 -9.78 15.50 -17.64
CA ALA A 185 -10.00 14.08 -17.42
C ALA A 185 -9.23 13.59 -16.19
N ASN A 186 -9.78 12.56 -15.54
CA ASN A 186 -9.12 11.90 -14.42
C ASN A 186 -8.78 10.45 -14.77
N SER A 187 -7.90 9.84 -13.98
CA SER A 187 -7.43 8.47 -14.18
C SER A 187 -8.56 7.44 -14.27
N LEU A 188 -9.68 7.62 -13.56
CA LEU A 188 -10.81 6.68 -13.63
C LEU A 188 -11.57 6.80 -14.96
N LEU A 189 -11.78 8.03 -15.45
CA LEU A 189 -12.36 8.26 -16.79
C LEU A 189 -11.43 7.74 -17.88
N MET A 190 -10.13 8.02 -17.75
CA MET A 190 -9.14 7.56 -18.72
C MET A 190 -8.95 6.05 -18.69
N ALA A 191 -9.09 5.38 -17.54
CA ALA A 191 -9.10 3.92 -17.48
C ALA A 191 -10.31 3.31 -18.22
N ARG A 192 -11.48 3.96 -18.11
CA ARG A 192 -12.68 3.56 -18.89
C ARG A 192 -12.48 3.80 -20.39
N PHE A 193 -11.88 4.93 -20.76
CA PHE A 193 -11.50 5.22 -22.15
C PHE A 193 -10.54 4.16 -22.68
N CYS A 194 -9.46 3.86 -21.94
CA CYS A 194 -8.50 2.80 -22.24
C CYS A 194 -9.19 1.45 -22.47
N ALA A 195 -10.07 1.05 -21.55
CA ALA A 195 -10.79 -0.22 -21.65
C ALA A 195 -11.71 -0.28 -22.88
N ARG A 196 -12.32 0.84 -23.28
CA ARG A 196 -13.15 0.90 -24.49
C ARG A 196 -12.33 0.78 -25.77
N ILE A 197 -11.23 1.52 -25.89
CA ILE A 197 -10.40 1.48 -27.10
C ILE A 197 -9.70 0.13 -27.29
N ARG A 198 -9.38 -0.58 -26.19
CA ARG A 198 -8.83 -1.95 -26.22
C ARG A 198 -9.76 -2.99 -26.84
N SER A 199 -11.06 -2.72 -26.89
CA SER A 199 -12.01 -3.62 -27.58
C SER A 199 -11.68 -3.78 -29.07
N ARG A 200 -10.99 -2.81 -29.67
CA ARG A 200 -10.43 -2.93 -31.02
C ARG A 200 -9.14 -3.75 -30.96
N LYS A 201 -9.12 -4.87 -31.70
CA LYS A 201 -7.98 -5.81 -31.73
C LYS A 201 -6.63 -5.13 -31.98
N ALA A 202 -6.59 -4.13 -32.87
CA ALA A 202 -5.38 -3.37 -33.21
C ALA A 202 -4.80 -2.59 -32.02
N TRP A 203 -5.63 -2.22 -31.05
CA TRP A 203 -5.26 -1.39 -29.89
C TRP A 203 -5.37 -2.16 -28.56
N SER A 204 -5.47 -3.48 -28.63
CA SER A 204 -5.69 -4.36 -27.48
C SER A 204 -4.59 -4.28 -26.42
N THR A 205 -3.37 -3.90 -26.80
CA THR A 205 -2.23 -3.74 -25.89
C THR A 205 -2.17 -2.39 -25.20
N THR A 206 -3.08 -1.45 -25.52
CA THR A 206 -3.03 -0.10 -24.93
C THR A 206 -3.17 -0.14 -23.42
N SER A 207 -2.24 0.53 -22.74
CA SER A 207 -2.19 0.65 -21.29
C SER A 207 -2.43 2.09 -20.84
N MET A 208 -2.76 2.27 -19.57
CA MET A 208 -2.85 3.60 -18.98
C MET A 208 -1.53 4.38 -19.05
N ARG A 209 -0.38 3.68 -19.05
CA ARG A 209 0.93 4.30 -19.25
C ARG A 209 1.00 4.99 -20.62
N ASP A 210 0.50 4.34 -21.67
CA ASP A 210 0.49 4.89 -23.02
C ASP A 210 -0.36 6.17 -23.10
N ILE A 211 -1.52 6.20 -22.41
CA ILE A 211 -2.39 7.39 -22.36
C ILE A 211 -1.71 8.58 -21.66
N TYR A 212 -0.94 8.33 -20.60
CA TYR A 212 -0.19 9.40 -19.92
C TYR A 212 0.98 9.92 -20.74
N LEU A 213 1.67 9.03 -21.49
CA LEU A 213 2.79 9.41 -22.34
C LEU A 213 2.36 10.10 -23.65
N HIS A 214 1.15 9.80 -24.13
CA HIS A 214 0.57 10.37 -25.35
C HIS A 214 -0.78 11.05 -25.05
N PRO A 215 -0.78 12.19 -24.34
CA PRO A 215 -1.98 12.74 -23.70
C PRO A 215 -2.85 13.62 -24.63
N THR A 216 -2.80 13.41 -25.95
CA THR A 216 -3.71 14.03 -26.94
C THR A 216 -4.19 12.97 -27.92
N VAL A 217 -5.33 13.18 -28.57
CA VAL A 217 -5.84 12.20 -29.55
C VAL A 217 -4.85 12.06 -30.72
N ALA A 218 -4.29 13.16 -31.20
CA ALA A 218 -3.31 13.16 -32.28
C ALA A 218 -2.07 12.29 -31.94
N LYS A 219 -1.46 12.52 -30.76
CA LYS A 219 -0.28 11.77 -30.31
C LYS A 219 -0.60 10.31 -30.03
N LEU A 220 -1.76 10.03 -29.43
CA LEU A 220 -2.18 8.66 -29.14
C LEU A 220 -2.47 7.89 -30.44
N ALA A 221 -3.14 8.51 -31.41
CA ALA A 221 -3.42 7.90 -32.71
C ALA A 221 -2.14 7.59 -33.51
N GLU A 222 -1.13 8.46 -33.41
CA GLU A 222 0.18 8.25 -34.01
C GLU A 222 0.90 7.06 -33.35
N TYR A 223 0.99 7.05 -32.03
CA TYR A 223 1.59 5.96 -31.26
C TYR A 223 0.90 4.61 -31.48
N LEU A 224 -0.43 4.60 -31.62
CA LEU A 224 -1.20 3.38 -31.88
C LEU A 224 -1.13 2.91 -33.34
N ARG A 225 -0.68 3.75 -34.28
CA ARG A 225 -0.50 3.41 -35.70
C ARG A 225 0.84 2.75 -35.98
N GLU A 226 1.87 3.09 -35.21
CA GLU A 226 3.09 2.30 -35.24
C GLU A 226 2.72 0.85 -34.93
N PRO A 227 3.18 -0.13 -35.72
CA PRO A 227 3.06 -1.52 -35.31
C PRO A 227 3.90 -1.66 -34.04
N GLN A 228 3.30 -1.37 -32.88
CA GLN A 228 3.84 -1.77 -31.59
C GLN A 228 4.17 -3.22 -31.80
N THR A 229 5.46 -3.55 -31.84
CA THR A 229 5.97 -4.88 -32.19
C THR A 229 4.99 -5.85 -31.62
N ALA A 230 4.11 -6.37 -32.48
CA ALA A 230 2.96 -7.07 -32.00
C ALA A 230 3.58 -8.37 -31.54
N ALA A 231 3.95 -8.42 -30.27
CA ALA A 231 3.97 -9.64 -29.51
C ALA A 231 2.53 -10.11 -29.67
N VAL A 232 2.27 -10.82 -30.77
CA VAL A 232 1.02 -11.52 -31.05
C VAL A 232 0.69 -12.14 -29.73
N ALA A 233 -0.34 -11.63 -29.05
CA ALA A 233 -0.66 -11.96 -27.67
C ALA A 233 -0.47 -13.46 -27.52
N ALA A 234 0.64 -13.86 -26.89
CA ALA A 234 1.15 -15.22 -27.07
C ALA A 234 0.03 -16.15 -26.60
N ARG A 235 -0.44 -17.02 -27.51
CA ARG A 235 -1.49 -17.98 -27.16
C ARG A 235 -0.84 -19.09 -26.37
N GLU A 236 -0.81 -18.90 -25.06
CA GLU A 236 -0.22 -19.89 -24.16
C GLU A 236 -1.31 -20.86 -23.70
N PRO A 237 -1.09 -22.18 -23.83
CA PRO A 237 -1.98 -23.15 -23.20
C PRO A 237 -1.89 -23.00 -21.67
N MET A 238 -3.03 -22.84 -21.01
CA MET A 238 -3.11 -22.81 -19.55
C MET A 238 -3.77 -24.08 -19.04
N LEU A 239 -3.02 -24.87 -18.29
CA LEU A 239 -3.56 -26.01 -17.57
C LEU A 239 -4.60 -25.52 -16.56
N THR A 240 -5.80 -26.09 -16.63
CA THR A 240 -6.89 -25.80 -15.69
C THR A 240 -7.28 -27.05 -14.93
N HIS A 241 -7.56 -26.91 -13.63
CA HIS A 241 -8.04 -28.00 -12.80
C HIS A 241 -9.25 -27.57 -11.98
N ARG A 242 -10.30 -28.39 -12.04
CA ARG A 242 -11.48 -28.26 -11.16
C ARG A 242 -11.52 -29.46 -10.22
N ALA A 243 -11.23 -29.22 -8.95
CA ALA A 243 -11.29 -30.25 -7.93
C ALA A 243 -12.75 -30.62 -7.59
N SER A 244 -12.98 -31.89 -7.27
CA SER A 244 -14.28 -32.34 -6.75
C SER A 244 -14.51 -31.83 -5.33
N ASN A 245 -15.77 -31.66 -4.92
CA ASN A 245 -16.11 -31.27 -3.55
C ASN A 245 -15.54 -32.24 -2.51
N LEU A 246 -15.54 -33.55 -2.83
CA LEU A 246 -14.95 -34.57 -1.97
C LEU A 246 -13.45 -34.35 -1.77
N ALA A 247 -12.69 -34.07 -2.84
CA ALA A 247 -11.25 -33.85 -2.74
C ALA A 247 -10.91 -32.62 -1.87
N ILE A 248 -11.69 -31.53 -2.03
CA ILE A 248 -11.53 -30.30 -1.26
C ILE A 248 -11.79 -30.55 0.23
N TRP A 249 -12.92 -31.15 0.58
CA TRP A 249 -13.28 -31.38 1.98
C TRP A 249 -12.46 -32.48 2.64
N ALA A 250 -12.08 -33.53 1.91
CA ALA A 250 -11.16 -34.55 2.42
C ALA A 250 -9.78 -33.95 2.73
N THR A 251 -9.25 -33.11 1.83
CA THR A 251 -8.01 -32.36 2.08
C THR A 251 -8.17 -31.42 3.28
N GLY A 252 -9.27 -30.67 3.36
CA GLY A 252 -9.56 -29.78 4.48
C GLY A 252 -9.64 -30.51 5.83
N PHE A 253 -10.32 -31.66 5.88
CA PHE A 253 -10.40 -32.49 7.08
C PHE A 253 -9.00 -32.99 7.47
N GLY A 254 -8.20 -33.46 6.51
CA GLY A 254 -6.81 -33.82 6.76
C GLY A 254 -5.99 -32.67 7.35
N GLN A 255 -6.16 -31.45 6.82
CA GLN A 255 -5.48 -30.25 7.33
C GLN A 255 -5.90 -29.89 8.76
N LEU A 256 -7.18 -29.99 9.11
CA LEU A 256 -7.66 -29.79 10.49
C LEU A 256 -7.15 -30.87 11.43
N LEU A 257 -7.20 -32.14 11.00
CA LEU A 257 -6.68 -33.26 11.78
C LEU A 257 -5.18 -33.08 12.04
N PHE A 258 -4.41 -32.66 11.03
CA PHE A 258 -3.00 -32.33 11.20
C PHE A 258 -2.81 -31.23 12.24
N TYR A 259 -3.56 -30.12 12.17
CA TYR A 259 -3.48 -29.07 13.19
C TYR A 259 -3.79 -29.58 14.59
N ALA A 260 -4.86 -30.38 14.75
CA ALA A 260 -5.25 -30.94 16.04
C ALA A 260 -4.17 -31.86 16.60
N VAL A 261 -3.70 -32.85 15.81
CA VAL A 261 -2.68 -33.81 16.23
C VAL A 261 -1.35 -33.12 16.51
N TYR A 262 -0.92 -32.22 15.63
CA TYR A 262 0.33 -31.47 15.81
C TYR A 262 0.28 -30.59 17.07
N SER A 263 -0.82 -29.87 17.29
CA SER A 263 -0.97 -29.02 18.48
C SER A 263 -1.03 -29.84 19.75
N TYR A 264 -1.76 -30.97 19.75
CA TYR A 264 -1.83 -31.87 20.90
C TYR A 264 -0.45 -32.48 21.23
N ALA A 265 0.27 -32.98 20.22
CA ALA A 265 1.61 -33.55 20.41
C ALA A 265 2.64 -32.50 20.85
N ALA A 266 2.57 -31.28 20.30
CA ALA A 266 3.43 -30.18 20.70
C ALA A 266 3.16 -29.77 22.15
N LEU A 267 1.88 -29.63 22.54
CA LEU A 267 1.50 -29.36 23.93
C LEU A 267 1.96 -30.46 24.86
N TRP A 268 1.74 -31.72 24.51
CA TRP A 268 2.21 -32.87 25.30
C TRP A 268 3.74 -32.84 25.51
N THR A 269 4.51 -32.58 24.45
CA THR A 269 5.98 -32.50 24.52
C THR A 269 6.45 -31.32 25.38
N ILE A 270 5.82 -30.14 25.21
CA ILE A 270 6.15 -28.95 26.00
C ILE A 270 5.79 -29.19 27.47
N ASN A 271 4.64 -29.79 27.73
CA ASN A 271 4.13 -30.07 29.07
C ASN A 271 5.03 -31.03 29.84
N ASP A 272 5.44 -32.13 29.21
CA ASP A 272 6.41 -33.07 29.79
C ASP A 272 7.75 -32.37 30.09
N GLY A 273 8.21 -31.54 29.16
CA GLY A 273 9.39 -30.71 29.36
C GLY A 273 9.27 -29.71 30.51
N LEU A 274 8.09 -29.09 30.68
CA LEU A 274 7.80 -28.18 31.80
C LEU A 274 7.77 -28.93 33.13
N ASN A 275 7.10 -30.09 33.21
CA ASN A 275 7.13 -30.93 34.41
C ASN A 275 8.56 -31.29 34.82
N TRP A 276 9.40 -31.66 33.84
CA TRP A 276 10.83 -31.90 34.09
C TRP A 276 11.58 -30.66 34.60
N VAL A 277 11.20 -29.44 34.20
CA VAL A 277 11.75 -28.20 34.78
C VAL A 277 11.28 -28.02 36.22
N TYR A 278 9.99 -28.25 36.48
CA TYR A 278 9.37 -28.11 37.81
C TYR A 278 9.94 -29.08 38.85
N ASP A 279 10.36 -30.28 38.46
CA ASP A 279 11.05 -31.22 39.36
C ASP A 279 12.35 -30.65 39.98
N ALA A 280 12.86 -29.52 39.49
CA ALA A 280 14.04 -28.82 40.03
C ALA A 280 13.72 -27.51 40.75
N LEU A 281 12.46 -27.25 41.10
CA LEU A 281 12.01 -25.98 41.69
C LEU A 281 12.81 -25.59 42.95
N ASP A 282 13.21 -26.57 43.76
CA ASP A 282 13.95 -26.37 45.01
C ASP A 282 15.43 -25.98 44.82
N ASP A 283 15.99 -26.15 43.61
CA ASP A 283 17.36 -25.76 43.27
C ASP A 283 17.36 -24.70 42.17
N PRO A 284 17.53 -23.40 42.50
CA PRO A 284 17.50 -22.31 41.53
C PRO A 284 18.49 -22.47 40.37
N VAL A 285 19.64 -23.10 40.60
CA VAL A 285 20.66 -23.30 39.56
C VAL A 285 20.22 -24.40 38.60
N SER A 286 19.77 -25.54 39.13
CA SER A 286 19.22 -26.63 38.30
C SER A 286 17.97 -26.17 37.56
N LEU A 287 17.03 -25.48 38.21
CA LEU A 287 15.83 -24.91 37.60
C LEU A 287 16.18 -24.03 36.39
N TYR A 288 17.10 -23.08 36.58
CA TYR A 288 17.56 -22.20 35.52
C TYR A 288 18.18 -23.00 34.36
N LEU A 289 19.09 -23.93 34.65
CA LEU A 289 19.74 -24.75 33.62
C LEU A 289 18.73 -25.62 32.85
N ARG A 290 17.73 -26.20 33.52
CA ARG A 290 16.65 -26.95 32.87
C ARG A 290 15.79 -26.05 31.98
N CYS A 291 15.48 -24.82 32.39
CA CYS A 291 14.80 -23.83 31.55
C CYS A 291 15.59 -23.52 30.26
N VAL A 292 16.90 -23.31 30.37
CA VAL A 292 17.78 -23.07 29.21
C VAL A 292 17.76 -24.28 28.27
N LEU A 293 17.93 -25.49 28.83
CA LEU A 293 17.95 -26.74 28.05
C LEU A 293 16.61 -27.00 27.36
N LEU A 294 15.48 -26.87 28.07
CA LEU A 294 14.14 -27.04 27.50
C LEU A 294 13.93 -26.05 26.35
N SER A 295 14.28 -24.78 26.55
CA SER A 295 14.15 -23.73 25.53
C SER A 295 14.93 -24.08 24.26
N ALA A 296 16.19 -24.52 24.41
CA ALA A 296 17.02 -24.95 23.30
C ALA A 296 16.43 -26.19 22.60
N CYS A 297 16.00 -27.20 23.38
CA CYS A 297 15.38 -28.41 22.86
C CYS A 297 14.10 -28.13 22.07
N VAL A 298 13.21 -27.26 22.55
CA VAL A 298 11.99 -26.86 21.82
C VAL A 298 12.36 -26.14 20.53
N PHE A 299 13.30 -25.19 20.58
CA PHE A 299 13.71 -24.42 19.41
C PHE A 299 14.32 -25.30 18.30
N PHE A 300 15.30 -26.12 18.65
CA PHE A 300 15.97 -27.02 17.69
C PHE A 300 15.09 -28.20 17.31
N GLY A 301 14.26 -28.71 18.23
CA GLY A 301 13.31 -29.78 18.00
C GLY A 301 12.25 -29.40 16.97
N LEU A 302 11.57 -28.26 17.14
CA LEU A 302 10.57 -27.78 16.17
C LEU A 302 11.20 -27.44 14.81
N SER A 303 12.38 -26.82 14.81
CA SER A 303 13.10 -26.50 13.56
C SER A 303 13.56 -27.77 12.84
N GLY A 304 14.13 -28.73 13.57
CA GLY A 304 14.57 -30.02 13.05
C GLY A 304 13.41 -30.89 12.58
N PHE A 305 12.28 -30.87 13.29
CA PHE A 305 11.06 -31.54 12.88
C PHE A 305 10.55 -31.03 11.53
N ALA A 306 10.56 -29.71 11.30
CA ALA A 306 10.20 -29.15 10.00
C ALA A 306 11.14 -29.63 8.87
N VAL A 307 12.45 -29.72 9.12
CA VAL A 307 13.42 -30.28 8.16
C VAL A 307 13.16 -31.75 7.89
N ALA A 308 13.00 -32.56 8.95
CA ALA A 308 12.72 -33.99 8.83
C ALA A 308 11.42 -34.25 8.08
N ALA A 309 10.35 -33.51 8.40
CA ALA A 309 9.07 -33.59 7.72
C ALA A 309 9.18 -33.25 6.23
N LYS A 310 9.97 -32.24 5.86
CA LYS A 310 10.25 -31.93 4.44
C LYS A 310 10.88 -33.13 3.72
N TRP A 311 11.91 -33.74 4.30
CA TRP A 311 12.61 -34.86 3.67
C TRP A 311 11.77 -36.15 3.63
N LEU A 312 10.99 -36.43 4.68
CA LEU A 312 10.11 -37.60 4.77
C LEU A 312 8.88 -37.47 3.86
N LEU A 313 8.19 -36.32 3.92
CA LEU A 313 6.92 -36.12 3.23
C LEU A 313 7.11 -35.64 1.80
N VAL A 314 8.24 -35.08 1.38
CA VAL A 314 8.41 -34.60 0.00
C VAL A 314 9.70 -35.11 -0.63
N GLY A 315 10.79 -35.17 0.13
CA GLY A 315 12.12 -35.47 -0.41
C GLY A 315 12.72 -34.23 -1.09
N ARG A 316 13.24 -34.38 -2.30
CA ARG A 316 13.77 -33.27 -3.10
C ARG A 316 12.67 -32.65 -3.94
N TRP A 317 12.50 -31.32 -3.85
CA TRP A 317 11.63 -30.59 -4.77
C TRP A 317 12.15 -30.72 -6.21
N LYS A 318 11.23 -30.94 -7.15
CA LYS A 318 11.47 -30.96 -8.60
C LYS A 318 10.63 -29.86 -9.24
N ALA A 319 11.05 -29.36 -10.39
CA ALA A 319 10.22 -28.47 -11.18
C ALA A 319 9.08 -29.30 -11.78
N GLU A 320 7.89 -29.16 -11.19
CA GLU A 320 6.70 -29.93 -11.56
C GLU A 320 5.43 -29.09 -11.33
N THR A 321 4.34 -29.57 -11.90
CA THR A 321 2.99 -29.00 -11.76
C THR A 321 2.07 -30.06 -11.18
N PHE A 322 1.34 -29.75 -10.10
CA PHE A 322 0.40 -30.70 -9.47
C PHE A 322 -0.89 -30.01 -9.00
N PRO A 323 -2.04 -30.71 -9.05
CA PRO A 323 -3.33 -30.11 -8.76
C PRO A 323 -3.48 -29.74 -7.28
N ILE A 324 -4.12 -28.61 -7.03
CA ILE A 324 -4.55 -28.18 -5.69
C ILE A 324 -5.66 -29.13 -5.22
N TRP A 325 -5.73 -29.38 -3.90
CA TRP A 325 -6.70 -30.29 -3.25
C TRP A 325 -6.47 -31.79 -3.50
N GLY A 326 -5.28 -32.18 -3.98
CA GLY A 326 -4.84 -33.58 -4.05
C GLY A 326 -3.90 -33.99 -2.91
N TRP A 327 -3.54 -35.27 -2.85
CA TRP A 327 -2.58 -35.82 -1.88
C TRP A 327 -1.20 -35.14 -1.94
N ARG A 328 -0.70 -34.85 -3.15
CA ARG A 328 0.56 -34.12 -3.35
C ARG A 328 0.48 -32.71 -2.76
N TYR A 329 -0.64 -32.02 -2.96
CA TYR A 329 -0.92 -30.70 -2.40
C TYR A 329 -1.00 -30.74 -0.87
N TYR A 330 -1.67 -31.74 -0.29
CA TYR A 330 -1.72 -31.91 1.16
C TYR A 330 -0.33 -32.04 1.80
N ARG A 331 0.54 -32.89 1.23
CA ARG A 331 1.95 -33.04 1.65
C ARG A 331 2.73 -31.72 1.50
N PHE A 332 2.54 -31.02 0.38
CA PHE A 332 3.11 -29.70 0.16
C PHE A 332 2.67 -28.70 1.23
N TRP A 333 1.38 -28.68 1.56
CA TRP A 333 0.81 -27.79 2.55
C TRP A 333 1.36 -28.08 3.95
N ILE A 334 1.48 -29.35 4.37
CA ILE A 334 2.08 -29.69 5.68
C ILE A 334 3.51 -29.13 5.77
N VAL A 335 4.34 -29.41 4.77
CA VAL A 335 5.73 -28.95 4.75
C VAL A 335 5.80 -27.43 4.74
N LYS A 336 4.98 -26.77 3.92
CA LYS A 336 4.85 -25.31 3.88
C LYS A 336 4.49 -24.73 5.25
N THR A 337 3.51 -25.32 5.94
CA THR A 337 3.07 -24.88 7.26
C THR A 337 4.17 -25.03 8.30
N LEU A 338 4.82 -26.20 8.36
CA LEU A 338 5.90 -26.47 9.32
C LEU A 338 7.15 -25.63 9.09
N VAL A 339 7.57 -25.45 7.83
CA VAL A 339 8.74 -24.63 7.48
C VAL A 339 8.52 -23.16 7.87
N ARG A 340 7.28 -22.67 7.80
CA ARG A 340 6.94 -21.29 8.12
C ARG A 340 6.72 -21.04 9.61
N SER A 341 6.27 -22.04 10.35
CA SER A 341 6.06 -21.96 11.80
C SER A 341 7.33 -22.27 12.60
N ALA A 342 8.39 -22.77 11.96
CA ALA A 342 9.66 -23.07 12.63
C ALA A 342 10.27 -21.82 13.28
N PRO A 343 10.72 -21.88 14.54
CA PRO A 343 11.15 -20.70 15.29
C PRO A 343 12.42 -20.05 14.73
N VAL A 344 13.26 -20.82 14.01
CA VAL A 344 14.44 -20.30 13.30
C VAL A 344 14.10 -19.24 12.23
N VAL A 345 12.85 -19.17 11.79
CA VAL A 345 12.35 -18.12 10.87
C VAL A 345 12.41 -16.72 11.51
N LEU A 346 12.55 -16.60 12.84
CA LEU A 346 12.77 -15.31 13.51
C LEU A 346 14.20 -14.76 13.29
N PHE A 347 15.13 -15.60 12.84
CA PHE A 347 16.55 -15.27 12.64
C PHE A 347 16.88 -14.94 11.17
N ARG A 348 15.93 -14.41 10.40
CA ARG A 348 16.15 -14.01 8.99
C ARG A 348 17.35 -13.06 8.87
N GLY A 349 18.14 -13.24 7.81
CA GLY A 349 19.41 -12.52 7.61
C GLY A 349 20.59 -13.04 8.46
N SER A 350 20.38 -13.97 9.39
CA SER A 350 21.43 -14.58 10.19
C SER A 350 22.02 -15.85 9.53
N PRO A 351 23.30 -16.21 9.82
CA PRO A 351 23.89 -17.47 9.43
C PRO A 351 23.09 -18.71 9.85
N LEU A 352 22.38 -18.69 10.98
CA LEU A 352 21.54 -19.81 11.43
C LEU A 352 20.37 -20.04 10.46
N TYR A 353 19.73 -18.96 9.99
CA TYR A 353 18.68 -19.06 8.99
C TYR A 353 19.22 -19.58 7.65
N SER A 354 20.40 -19.14 7.21
CA SER A 354 21.06 -19.70 6.02
C SER A 354 21.36 -21.20 6.18
N LEU A 355 21.79 -21.64 7.37
CA LEU A 355 22.00 -23.06 7.66
C LEU A 355 20.69 -23.84 7.57
N TYR A 356 19.61 -23.31 8.14
CA TYR A 356 18.28 -23.92 8.07
C TYR A 356 17.80 -24.10 6.61
N LEU A 357 17.94 -23.07 5.78
CA LEU A 357 17.60 -23.17 4.35
C LEU A 357 18.44 -24.21 3.60
N ARG A 358 19.74 -24.34 3.93
CA ARG A 358 20.61 -25.40 3.38
C ARG A 358 20.16 -26.80 3.81
N LEU A 359 19.76 -26.97 5.08
CA LEU A 359 19.22 -28.23 5.58
C LEU A 359 17.88 -28.61 4.90
N LEU A 360 17.09 -27.61 4.51
CA LEU A 360 15.91 -27.80 3.66
C LEU A 360 16.26 -28.09 2.20
N GLY A 361 17.51 -27.96 1.77
CA GLY A 361 17.98 -28.31 0.42
C GLY A 361 18.36 -27.13 -0.48
N ALA A 362 18.24 -25.87 0.00
CA ALA A 362 18.64 -24.71 -0.78
C ALA A 362 20.16 -24.67 -1.01
N ARG A 363 20.57 -24.33 -2.23
CA ARG A 363 21.99 -24.22 -2.62
C ARG A 363 22.46 -22.79 -2.37
N LEU A 364 22.89 -22.52 -1.15
CA LEU A 364 23.36 -21.19 -0.75
C LEU A 364 24.89 -21.15 -0.69
N GLY A 365 25.48 -20.25 -1.46
CA GLY A 365 26.89 -19.93 -1.48
C GLY A 365 27.44 -19.44 -0.14
N ASN A 366 28.76 -19.24 -0.10
CA ASN A 366 29.43 -18.67 1.05
C ASN A 366 29.05 -17.20 1.21
N ARG A 367 28.76 -16.81 2.45
CA ARG A 367 28.45 -15.42 2.84
C ARG A 367 27.19 -14.84 2.15
N THR A 368 26.28 -15.69 1.70
CA THR A 368 24.96 -15.27 1.22
C THR A 368 24.09 -14.78 2.38
N VAL A 369 23.33 -13.71 2.17
CA VAL A 369 22.39 -13.15 3.16
C VAL A 369 20.98 -13.14 2.58
N VAL A 370 20.03 -13.78 3.29
CA VAL A 370 18.62 -13.87 2.87
C VAL A 370 17.75 -13.22 3.94
N GLU A 371 17.23 -12.02 3.65
CA GLU A 371 16.36 -11.23 4.54
C GLU A 371 14.89 -11.23 4.10
N CYS A 372 14.53 -12.06 3.12
CA CYS A 372 13.20 -12.11 2.53
C CYS A 372 12.11 -12.29 3.58
N ARG A 373 10.98 -11.59 3.38
CA ARG A 373 9.83 -11.70 4.30
C ARG A 373 9.09 -13.01 4.10
N ALA A 374 8.96 -13.45 2.85
CA ALA A 374 8.39 -14.75 2.52
C ALA A 374 9.46 -15.85 2.71
N VAL A 375 9.13 -16.86 3.50
CA VAL A 375 10.01 -18.02 3.69
C VAL A 375 9.91 -18.92 2.45
N PRO A 376 11.03 -19.19 1.76
CA PRO A 376 11.04 -20.08 0.61
C PRO A 376 10.64 -21.49 1.03
N VAL A 377 9.73 -22.11 0.26
CA VAL A 377 9.20 -23.46 0.58
C VAL A 377 9.85 -24.51 -0.31
N CYS A 378 9.96 -24.22 -1.61
CA CYS A 378 10.56 -25.11 -2.60
C CYS A 378 12.08 -24.93 -2.65
N THR A 379 12.74 -25.12 -1.51
CA THR A 379 14.14 -24.80 -1.26
C THR A 379 15.12 -25.49 -2.21
N ASP A 380 14.91 -26.75 -2.62
CA ASP A 380 15.85 -27.44 -3.54
C ASP A 380 15.93 -26.80 -4.94
N LEU A 381 14.93 -25.98 -5.30
CA LEU A 381 14.86 -25.25 -6.56
C LEU A 381 15.51 -23.86 -6.47
N ILE A 382 16.02 -23.47 -5.29
CA ILE A 382 16.61 -22.16 -5.06
C ILE A 382 18.13 -22.32 -4.96
N ALA A 383 18.82 -21.64 -5.86
CA ALA A 383 20.27 -21.53 -5.85
C ALA A 383 20.67 -20.05 -5.76
N ILE A 384 21.54 -19.72 -4.81
CA ILE A 384 22.04 -18.35 -4.61
C ILE A 384 23.55 -18.43 -4.43
N GLY A 385 24.30 -17.70 -5.25
CA GLY A 385 25.76 -17.69 -5.27
C GLY A 385 26.42 -17.03 -4.05
N ASP A 386 27.75 -17.00 -4.09
CA ASP A 386 28.61 -16.47 -3.04
C ASP A 386 28.50 -14.94 -2.95
N ASN A 387 28.56 -14.39 -1.73
CA ASN A 387 28.48 -12.95 -1.44
C ASN A 387 27.26 -12.23 -2.05
N SER A 388 26.15 -12.94 -2.25
CA SER A 388 24.89 -12.36 -2.75
C SER A 388 23.94 -12.00 -1.60
N ILE A 389 23.14 -10.96 -1.79
CA ILE A 389 22.19 -10.47 -0.78
C ILE A 389 20.79 -10.31 -1.34
N LEU A 390 19.81 -10.83 -0.61
CA LEU A 390 18.39 -10.61 -0.85
C LEU A 390 17.84 -9.75 0.29
N ARG A 391 17.45 -8.51 -0.02
CA ARG A 391 16.97 -7.55 0.98
C ARG A 391 15.55 -7.85 1.44
N LYS A 392 15.14 -7.16 2.51
CA LYS A 392 13.83 -7.27 3.18
C LYS A 392 12.66 -7.02 2.24
N ASP A 393 11.49 -7.52 2.63
CA ASP A 393 10.24 -7.47 1.86
C ASP A 393 10.29 -8.09 0.45
N SER A 394 11.45 -8.58 0.03
CA SER A 394 11.57 -9.36 -1.20
C SER A 394 10.97 -10.74 -1.04
N THR A 395 10.53 -11.30 -2.17
CA THR A 395 9.79 -12.57 -2.21
C THR A 395 10.43 -13.55 -3.20
N ILE A 396 10.80 -14.73 -2.70
CA ILE A 396 11.34 -15.88 -3.46
C ILE A 396 10.62 -17.17 -3.02
N LEU A 397 9.39 -17.39 -3.48
CA LEU A 397 8.58 -18.52 -2.99
C LEU A 397 9.09 -19.88 -3.49
N GLY A 398 9.61 -19.93 -4.73
CA GLY A 398 9.95 -21.16 -5.44
C GLY A 398 8.73 -21.92 -5.97
N PHE A 399 7.53 -21.34 -5.83
CA PHE A 399 6.28 -21.86 -6.38
C PHE A 399 5.29 -20.71 -6.62
N ARG A 400 4.28 -20.97 -7.45
CA ARG A 400 3.08 -20.14 -7.61
C ARG A 400 1.85 -21.03 -7.81
N ALA A 401 0.69 -20.56 -7.37
CA ALA A 401 -0.59 -21.17 -7.68
C ALA A 401 -1.17 -20.52 -8.94
N GLN A 402 -1.73 -21.31 -9.86
CA GLN A 402 -2.39 -20.79 -11.06
C GLN A 402 -3.45 -21.78 -11.54
N ALA A 403 -4.65 -21.29 -11.82
CA ALA A 403 -5.75 -22.06 -12.43
C ALA A 403 -6.00 -23.46 -11.81
N GLY A 404 -5.92 -23.57 -10.48
CA GLY A 404 -6.14 -24.84 -9.77
C GLY A 404 -4.90 -25.75 -9.63
N TYR A 405 -3.72 -25.31 -10.05
CA TYR A 405 -2.44 -26.01 -9.92
C TYR A 405 -1.44 -25.24 -9.05
N ILE A 406 -0.52 -25.96 -8.42
CA ILE A 406 0.76 -25.41 -7.94
C ILE A 406 1.83 -25.70 -8.98
N HIS A 407 2.49 -24.66 -9.45
CA HIS A 407 3.69 -24.73 -10.29
C HIS A 407 4.91 -24.48 -9.42
N THR A 408 5.89 -25.37 -9.52
CA THR A 408 7.19 -25.24 -8.84
C THR A 408 8.27 -25.11 -9.91
N GLY A 409 9.24 -24.22 -9.70
CA GLY A 409 10.30 -24.00 -10.68
C GLY A 409 11.55 -23.34 -10.08
N PRO A 410 12.70 -23.47 -10.74
CA PRO A 410 13.98 -22.95 -10.26
C PRO A 410 14.05 -21.44 -10.18
N VAL A 411 14.77 -20.94 -9.17
CA VAL A 411 15.22 -19.55 -9.05
C VAL A 411 16.73 -19.58 -8.85
N ASN A 412 17.49 -19.08 -9.82
CA ASN A 412 18.95 -19.10 -9.79
C ASN A 412 19.52 -17.69 -9.70
N ILE A 413 20.28 -17.41 -8.64
CA ILE A 413 20.94 -16.12 -8.43
C ILE A 413 22.45 -16.37 -8.38
N GLY A 414 23.21 -15.66 -9.22
CA GLY A 414 24.66 -15.79 -9.31
C GLY A 414 25.42 -15.26 -8.10
N ASN A 415 26.74 -15.21 -8.22
CA ASN A 415 27.67 -14.68 -7.22
C ASN A 415 27.65 -13.16 -7.21
N ASN A 416 27.89 -12.52 -6.06
CA ASN A 416 27.92 -11.06 -5.89
C ASN A 416 26.65 -10.35 -6.37
N ALA A 417 25.51 -11.04 -6.38
CA ALA A 417 24.26 -10.49 -6.85
C ALA A 417 23.52 -9.72 -5.74
N PHE A 418 22.80 -8.67 -6.14
CA PHE A 418 22.00 -7.84 -5.24
C PHE A 418 20.52 -7.88 -5.65
N VAL A 419 19.63 -8.15 -4.68
CA VAL A 419 18.18 -8.01 -4.85
C VAL A 419 17.68 -6.96 -3.86
N GLY A 420 17.17 -5.85 -4.40
CA GLY A 420 16.68 -4.69 -3.65
C GLY A 420 15.44 -4.98 -2.80
N VAL A 421 15.20 -4.11 -1.82
CA VAL A 421 14.02 -4.16 -0.93
C VAL A 421 12.72 -4.22 -1.73
N GLY A 422 11.80 -5.10 -1.31
CA GLY A 422 10.46 -5.20 -1.87
C GLY A 422 10.38 -5.82 -3.27
N SER A 423 11.41 -6.53 -3.71
CA SER A 423 11.47 -7.10 -5.05
C SER A 423 10.95 -8.54 -5.11
N THR A 424 10.26 -8.91 -6.20
CA THR A 424 9.63 -10.24 -6.34
C THR A 424 10.26 -11.04 -7.47
N LEU A 425 10.79 -12.22 -7.16
CA LEU A 425 11.35 -13.14 -8.17
C LEU A 425 10.41 -14.33 -8.33
N ASP A 426 9.87 -14.49 -9.55
CA ASP A 426 9.03 -15.64 -9.88
C ASP A 426 9.88 -16.90 -10.16
N ILE A 427 9.20 -18.04 -10.30
CA ILE A 427 9.81 -19.29 -10.77
C ILE A 427 10.35 -19.16 -12.20
N ASP A 428 11.29 -20.02 -12.56
CA ASP A 428 11.98 -20.05 -13.85
C ASP A 428 12.69 -18.73 -14.18
N THR A 429 13.31 -18.12 -13.17
CA THR A 429 14.11 -16.88 -13.30
C THR A 429 15.58 -17.13 -13.04
N ARG A 430 16.44 -16.31 -13.66
CA ARG A 430 17.89 -16.37 -13.47
C ARG A 430 18.52 -14.98 -13.34
N MET A 431 19.48 -14.82 -12.44
CA MET A 431 20.36 -13.67 -12.34
C MET A 431 21.81 -14.18 -12.47
N GLY A 432 22.59 -13.57 -13.37
CA GLY A 432 24.00 -13.87 -13.55
C GLY A 432 24.87 -13.43 -12.37
N ASP A 433 26.18 -13.52 -12.55
CA ASP A 433 27.14 -13.04 -11.55
C ASP A 433 27.23 -11.50 -11.58
N SER A 434 27.42 -10.88 -10.42
CA SER A 434 27.55 -9.43 -10.21
C SER A 434 26.37 -8.61 -10.74
N THR A 435 25.18 -9.19 -10.75
CA THR A 435 23.95 -8.52 -11.22
C THR A 435 23.24 -7.77 -10.11
N GLN A 436 22.50 -6.73 -10.46
CA GLN A 436 21.65 -6.00 -9.50
C GLN A 436 20.20 -5.95 -9.97
N LEU A 437 19.28 -6.23 -9.05
CA LEU A 437 17.86 -5.95 -9.22
C LEU A 437 17.48 -4.82 -8.25
N GLY A 438 16.96 -3.72 -8.79
CA GLY A 438 16.56 -2.53 -8.04
C GLY A 438 15.48 -2.80 -6.99
N HIS A 439 15.18 -1.78 -6.18
CA HIS A 439 14.06 -1.78 -5.23
C HIS A 439 12.71 -1.91 -5.96
N ALA A 440 11.67 -2.42 -5.29
CA ALA A 440 10.30 -2.50 -5.83
C ALA A 440 10.22 -3.01 -7.29
N SER A 441 11.04 -4.02 -7.61
CA SER A 441 11.21 -4.55 -8.96
C SER A 441 10.83 -6.03 -9.02
N SER A 442 10.54 -6.56 -10.20
CA SER A 442 10.13 -7.96 -10.35
C SER A 442 10.83 -8.66 -11.51
N LEU A 443 11.20 -9.92 -11.28
CA LEU A 443 11.59 -10.84 -12.35
C LEU A 443 10.46 -11.82 -12.62
N HIS A 444 9.93 -11.76 -13.84
CA HIS A 444 8.87 -12.61 -14.33
C HIS A 444 9.45 -13.90 -14.92
N ARG A 445 8.60 -14.93 -14.99
CA ARG A 445 8.94 -16.23 -15.58
C ARG A 445 9.67 -16.10 -16.92
N GLY A 446 10.82 -16.76 -17.03
CA GLY A 446 11.67 -16.73 -18.24
C GLY A 446 12.63 -15.54 -18.32
N GLN A 447 12.51 -14.53 -17.45
CA GLN A 447 13.48 -13.42 -17.43
C GLN A 447 14.82 -13.88 -16.86
N THR A 448 15.88 -13.47 -17.54
CA THR A 448 17.27 -13.68 -17.14
C THR A 448 18.00 -12.34 -17.15
N ILE A 449 18.62 -11.96 -16.04
CA ILE A 449 19.55 -10.83 -15.99
C ILE A 449 20.94 -11.34 -16.37
N PRO A 450 21.55 -10.86 -17.48
CA PRO A 450 22.92 -11.19 -17.85
C PRO A 450 23.94 -10.75 -16.80
N ALA A 451 25.09 -11.43 -16.73
CA ALA A 451 26.12 -11.13 -15.72
C ALA A 451 26.64 -9.68 -15.84
N GLY A 452 26.80 -9.01 -14.70
CA GLY A 452 27.26 -7.61 -14.60
C GLY A 452 26.21 -6.55 -14.91
N GLU A 453 25.00 -6.91 -15.34
CA GLU A 453 23.95 -5.95 -15.65
C GLU A 453 23.10 -5.57 -14.42
N HIS A 454 22.58 -4.34 -14.44
CA HIS A 454 21.66 -3.82 -13.44
C HIS A 454 20.28 -3.64 -14.08
N TRP A 455 19.25 -4.15 -13.43
CA TRP A 455 17.88 -4.08 -13.93
C TRP A 455 16.94 -3.55 -12.84
N HIS A 456 15.86 -2.88 -13.23
CA HIS A 456 14.82 -2.38 -12.33
C HIS A 456 13.43 -2.37 -13.00
N GLY A 457 12.37 -2.19 -12.22
CA GLY A 457 11.01 -2.14 -12.77
C GLY A 457 10.24 -3.45 -12.63
N SER A 458 8.97 -3.44 -13.08
CA SER A 458 8.05 -4.57 -13.06
C SER A 458 7.29 -4.64 -14.40
N PRO A 459 7.65 -5.56 -15.33
CA PRO A 459 8.82 -6.44 -15.28
C PRO A 459 10.14 -5.65 -15.31
N ALA A 460 11.22 -6.27 -14.82
CA ALA A 460 12.52 -5.62 -14.80
C ALA A 460 13.07 -5.36 -16.21
N ILE A 461 13.71 -4.21 -16.40
CA ILE A 461 14.42 -3.75 -17.59
C ILE A 461 15.83 -3.25 -17.23
N PRO A 462 16.80 -3.23 -18.17
CA PRO A 462 18.14 -2.70 -17.91
C PRO A 462 18.17 -1.23 -17.45
N THR A 463 19.13 -0.90 -16.59
CA THR A 463 19.39 0.45 -16.04
C THR A 463 20.88 0.65 -15.76
N GLU A 464 21.31 1.90 -15.69
CA GLU A 464 22.65 2.30 -15.25
C GLU A 464 22.73 2.59 -13.74
N ALA A 465 21.59 2.53 -13.03
CA ALA A 465 21.53 2.78 -11.59
C ALA A 465 22.33 1.73 -10.80
N ASP A 466 23.14 2.19 -9.84
CA ASP A 466 23.82 1.33 -8.87
C ASP A 466 23.02 1.29 -7.56
N TYR A 467 22.50 0.11 -7.20
CA TYR A 467 21.70 -0.12 -6.00
C TYR A 467 22.52 -0.71 -4.85
N CYS A 468 23.78 -1.07 -5.08
CA CYS A 468 24.67 -1.69 -4.09
C CYS A 468 25.96 -0.88 -3.93
N ASN A 469 25.84 0.34 -3.41
CA ASN A 469 26.93 1.30 -3.29
C ASN A 469 27.87 1.08 -2.08
N VAL A 470 27.84 -0.11 -1.45
CA VAL A 470 28.66 -0.45 -0.26
C VAL A 470 29.63 -1.58 -0.61
N PRO A 471 30.95 -1.37 -0.42
CA PRO A 471 31.93 -2.37 -0.79
C PRO A 471 31.90 -3.58 0.13
N ASN A 472 32.16 -4.75 -0.46
CA ASN A 472 32.31 -5.98 0.28
C ASN A 472 33.57 -5.95 1.17
N VAL A 473 33.42 -6.21 2.47
CA VAL A 473 34.49 -6.31 3.48
C VAL A 473 34.74 -7.79 3.83
N PRO A 474 36.01 -8.23 3.95
CA PRO A 474 36.31 -9.61 4.34
C PRO A 474 35.75 -9.94 5.74
N LEU A 475 34.84 -10.91 5.79
CA LEU A 475 34.31 -11.45 7.03
C LEU A 475 34.98 -12.78 7.39
N SER A 476 35.46 -12.89 8.63
CA SER A 476 35.94 -14.15 9.19
C SER A 476 34.78 -15.09 9.51
N ARG A 477 34.99 -16.40 9.31
CA ARG A 477 33.98 -17.42 9.68
C ARG A 477 33.74 -17.43 11.20
N VAL A 478 34.81 -17.28 11.98
CA VAL A 478 34.78 -17.22 13.45
C VAL A 478 33.81 -16.16 13.94
N ARG A 479 33.84 -14.96 13.35
CA ARG A 479 32.94 -13.88 13.72
C ARG A 479 31.46 -14.23 13.55
N ARG A 480 31.10 -14.89 12.45
CA ARG A 480 29.72 -15.32 12.19
C ARG A 480 29.26 -16.33 13.24
N VAL A 481 30.10 -17.31 13.55
CA VAL A 481 29.81 -18.34 14.55
C VAL A 481 29.65 -17.72 15.94
N ILE A 482 30.56 -16.83 16.34
CA ILE A 482 30.48 -16.13 17.63
C ILE A 482 29.21 -15.28 17.71
N TYR A 483 28.87 -14.55 16.64
CA TYR A 483 27.65 -13.73 16.60
C TYR A 483 26.40 -14.59 16.82
N GLU A 484 26.25 -15.71 16.11
CA GLU A 484 25.11 -16.61 16.31
C GLU A 484 25.13 -17.26 17.69
N ALA A 485 26.30 -17.67 18.20
CA ALA A 485 26.43 -18.25 19.53
C ALA A 485 25.98 -17.26 20.61
N ILE A 486 26.35 -15.98 20.49
CA ILE A 486 25.89 -14.93 21.40
C ILE A 486 24.39 -14.71 21.27
N GLN A 487 23.83 -14.67 20.05
CA GLN A 487 22.38 -14.50 19.88
C GLN A 487 21.58 -15.66 20.47
N LEU A 488 22.01 -16.90 20.25
CA LEU A 488 21.39 -18.09 20.83
C LEU A 488 21.57 -18.13 22.35
N PHE A 489 22.73 -17.72 22.86
CA PHE A 489 22.94 -17.58 24.30
C PHE A 489 21.98 -16.54 24.89
N ILE A 490 21.87 -15.35 24.30
CA ILE A 490 20.91 -14.33 24.77
C ILE A 490 19.48 -14.88 24.72
N LEU A 491 19.10 -15.54 23.62
CA LEU A 491 17.77 -16.13 23.49
C LEU A 491 17.51 -17.15 24.60
N PHE A 492 18.36 -18.17 24.73
CA PHE A 492 18.09 -19.32 25.60
C PHE A 492 18.47 -19.11 27.06
N ALA A 493 19.44 -18.25 27.36
CA ALA A 493 19.89 -17.98 28.73
C ALA A 493 19.17 -16.77 29.35
N ILE A 494 18.67 -15.83 28.54
CA ILE A 494 18.09 -14.58 29.07
C ILE A 494 16.62 -14.46 28.69
N VAL A 495 16.29 -14.54 27.40
CA VAL A 495 14.94 -14.19 26.92
C VAL A 495 13.92 -15.28 27.23
N THR A 496 14.20 -16.54 26.89
CA THR A 496 13.22 -17.63 27.03
C THR A 496 13.05 -18.15 28.46
N PRO A 497 14.07 -18.15 29.36
CA PRO A 497 13.85 -18.56 30.74
C PRO A 497 13.03 -17.52 31.53
N PHE A 498 13.03 -16.25 31.14
CA PHE A 498 12.38 -15.19 31.92
C PHE A 498 10.88 -15.43 32.17
N PRO A 499 10.05 -15.76 31.15
CA PRO A 499 8.65 -16.13 31.38
C PRO A 499 8.48 -17.42 32.20
N LEU A 500 9.34 -18.42 32.01
CA LEU A 500 9.29 -19.71 32.72
C LEU A 500 9.62 -19.55 34.20
N LEU A 501 10.65 -18.75 34.52
CA LEU A 501 11.04 -18.40 35.88
C LEU A 501 9.95 -17.56 36.55
N PHE A 502 9.38 -16.59 35.84
CA PHE A 502 8.27 -15.78 36.35
C PHE A 502 7.06 -16.65 36.70
N HIS A 503 6.71 -17.62 35.85
CA HIS A 503 5.63 -18.58 36.12
C HIS A 503 5.92 -19.44 37.35
N SER A 504 7.12 -20.03 37.44
CA SER A 504 7.53 -20.87 38.58
C SER A 504 7.58 -20.10 39.92
N TYR A 505 7.93 -18.81 39.87
CA TYR A 505 7.92 -17.94 41.04
C TYR A 505 6.49 -17.57 41.46
N TRP A 506 5.60 -17.31 40.49
CA TRP A 506 4.20 -16.96 40.78
C TRP A 506 3.43 -18.12 41.42
N GLU A 507 3.67 -19.34 40.96
CA GLU A 507 3.03 -20.56 41.48
C GLU A 507 3.41 -20.80 42.95
N ASN A 508 4.69 -20.65 43.31
CA ASN A 508 5.18 -20.74 44.70
C ASN A 508 4.66 -19.64 45.64
N VAL A 509 4.24 -18.49 45.10
CA VAL A 509 3.64 -17.39 45.88
C VAL A 509 2.12 -17.51 45.93
N GLY A 510 1.53 -18.37 45.09
CA GLY A 510 0.09 -18.49 44.86
C GLY A 510 -0.64 -19.58 45.64
N ASP A 511 0.05 -20.38 46.45
CA ASP A 511 -0.54 -21.53 47.17
C ASP A 511 -1.72 -21.18 48.11
N ASP A 512 -1.93 -19.89 48.44
CA ASP A 512 -3.05 -19.39 49.26
C ASP A 512 -4.04 -18.48 48.49
N TYR A 513 -3.91 -18.37 47.16
CA TYR A 513 -4.75 -17.47 46.36
C TYR A 513 -5.89 -18.20 45.65
N ASP A 514 -7.11 -18.06 46.19
CA ASP A 514 -8.36 -18.33 45.46
C ASP A 514 -8.49 -17.30 44.31
N GLU A 515 -7.88 -17.58 43.16
CA GLU A 515 -7.84 -16.64 42.04
C GLU A 515 -9.25 -16.43 41.44
N THR A 516 -9.86 -15.32 41.86
CA THR A 516 -11.10 -14.82 41.28
C THR A 516 -10.86 -14.24 39.88
N ILE A 517 -11.88 -14.30 39.01
CA ILE A 517 -11.87 -13.67 37.67
C ILE A 517 -11.42 -12.20 37.70
N GLY A 518 -11.61 -11.51 38.84
CA GLY A 518 -11.13 -10.14 39.06
C GLY A 518 -9.61 -9.99 39.02
N VAL A 519 -8.84 -10.98 39.49
CA VAL A 519 -7.36 -10.95 39.46
C VAL A 519 -6.87 -11.04 38.02
N VAL A 520 -7.42 -11.96 37.22
CA VAL A 520 -7.12 -12.08 35.78
C VAL A 520 -7.42 -10.77 35.06
N ALA A 521 -8.52 -10.09 35.38
CA ALA A 521 -8.88 -8.79 34.80
C ALA A 521 -7.89 -7.67 35.18
N ILE A 522 -7.39 -7.64 36.42
CA ILE A 522 -6.37 -6.68 36.84
C ILE A 522 -5.04 -6.99 36.14
N GLY A 523 -4.61 -8.25 36.13
CA GLY A 523 -3.38 -8.71 35.50
C GLY A 523 -3.33 -8.40 34.00
N THR A 524 -4.42 -8.63 33.27
CA THR A 524 -4.51 -8.30 31.84
C THR A 524 -4.45 -6.79 31.61
N THR A 525 -5.08 -5.99 32.49
CA THR A 525 -5.04 -4.52 32.42
C THR A 525 -3.62 -4.01 32.59
N VAL A 526 -2.91 -4.47 33.63
CA VAL A 526 -1.51 -4.11 33.89
C VAL A 526 -0.61 -4.55 32.74
N THR A 527 -0.84 -5.74 32.18
CA THR A 527 -0.06 -6.28 31.06
C THR A 527 -0.20 -5.44 29.80
N VAL A 528 -1.43 -5.10 29.39
CA VAL A 528 -1.68 -4.28 28.19
C VAL A 528 -1.13 -2.87 28.38
N ALA A 529 -1.40 -2.25 29.53
CA ALA A 529 -0.89 -0.92 29.84
C ALA A 529 0.65 -0.91 29.88
N GLY A 530 1.26 -1.88 30.55
CA GLY A 530 2.70 -2.06 30.65
C GLY A 530 3.35 -2.29 29.28
N PHE A 531 2.75 -3.11 28.41
CA PHE A 531 3.25 -3.35 27.06
C PHE A 531 3.23 -2.07 26.20
N ILE A 532 2.14 -1.30 26.26
CA ILE A 532 2.02 -0.04 25.50
C ILE A 532 3.01 0.99 26.03
N ILE A 533 3.04 1.23 27.33
CA ILE A 533 3.93 2.23 27.95
C ILE A 533 5.39 1.83 27.77
N GLY A 534 5.75 0.59 28.13
CA GLY A 534 7.09 0.05 27.98
C GLY A 534 7.55 0.03 26.52
N GLY A 535 6.68 -0.36 25.59
CA GLY A 535 6.95 -0.35 24.16
C GLY A 535 7.25 1.05 23.63
N VAL A 536 6.45 2.05 24.00
CA VAL A 536 6.70 3.46 23.61
C VAL A 536 8.01 3.99 24.19
N LEU A 537 8.28 3.70 25.47
CA LEU A 537 9.54 4.11 26.12
C LEU A 537 10.76 3.48 25.45
N LEU A 538 10.72 2.17 25.19
CA LEU A 538 11.79 1.46 24.50
C LEU A 538 11.98 2.00 23.07
N ALA A 539 10.91 2.18 22.30
CA ALA A 539 10.95 2.74 20.95
C ALA A 539 11.52 4.17 20.91
N ALA A 540 11.34 4.96 21.97
CA ALA A 540 11.93 6.29 22.09
C ALA A 540 13.39 6.25 22.56
N ILE A 541 13.72 5.48 23.58
CA ILE A 541 15.03 5.53 24.25
C ILE A 541 16.08 4.75 23.47
N VAL A 542 15.77 3.53 23.03
CA VAL A 542 16.74 2.61 22.42
C VAL A 542 17.41 3.20 21.18
N PRO A 543 16.67 3.78 20.20
CA PRO A 543 17.33 4.38 19.04
C PRO A 543 18.28 5.52 19.41
N ARG A 544 17.96 6.33 20.43
CA ARG A 544 18.80 7.46 20.87
C ARG A 544 20.09 6.98 21.51
N LEU A 545 19.98 5.98 22.38
CA LEU A 545 21.13 5.36 23.02
C LEU A 545 22.05 4.70 21.98
N PHE A 546 21.48 3.95 21.03
CA PHE A 546 22.27 3.18 20.08
C PHE A 546 22.95 4.07 19.02
N ASN A 547 22.34 5.19 18.63
CA ASN A 547 22.96 6.17 17.71
C ASN A 547 24.10 7.00 18.35
N LEU A 548 24.35 6.86 19.67
CA LEU A 548 25.62 7.30 20.24
C LEU A 548 26.79 6.50 19.66
N VAL A 549 26.56 5.23 19.31
CA VAL A 549 27.55 4.28 18.76
C VAL A 549 27.44 4.14 17.24
N LEU A 550 26.21 4.06 16.71
CA LEU A 550 25.93 3.95 15.28
C LEU A 550 26.06 5.33 14.61
N LYS A 551 27.08 5.51 13.77
CA LYS A 551 27.35 6.77 13.06
C LYS A 551 27.06 6.64 11.56
N PRO A 552 26.34 7.61 10.96
CA PRO A 552 26.09 7.61 9.52
C PRO A 552 27.39 7.81 8.73
N GLY A 553 27.41 7.34 7.48
CA GLY A 553 28.54 7.44 6.56
C GLY A 553 29.69 6.44 6.80
N ARG A 554 29.70 5.73 7.95
CA ARG A 554 30.72 4.73 8.25
C ARG A 554 30.32 3.34 7.74
N ASN A 555 31.27 2.65 7.11
CA ASN A 555 31.12 1.25 6.74
C ASN A 555 31.29 0.34 7.96
N TYR A 556 30.24 -0.40 8.30
CA TYR A 556 30.24 -1.41 9.34
C TYR A 556 30.18 -2.80 8.71
N SER A 557 30.98 -3.72 9.23
CA SER A 557 30.87 -5.16 8.93
C SER A 557 29.62 -5.78 9.58
N LEU A 558 28.95 -6.70 8.88
CA LEU A 558 27.85 -7.49 9.43
C LEU A 558 28.31 -8.42 10.58
N TYR A 559 27.35 -8.98 11.31
CA TYR A 559 27.58 -9.98 12.36
C TYR A 559 28.58 -9.52 13.44
N GLY A 560 28.43 -8.29 13.93
CA GLY A 560 29.15 -7.83 15.12
C GLY A 560 28.28 -6.90 15.94
N PHE A 561 28.88 -6.25 16.92
CA PHE A 561 28.17 -5.41 17.88
C PHE A 561 27.30 -4.32 17.23
N HIS A 562 27.84 -3.55 16.27
CA HIS A 562 27.09 -2.52 15.54
C HIS A 562 25.91 -3.10 14.75
N TYR A 563 26.10 -4.28 14.15
CA TYR A 563 25.01 -4.95 13.43
C TYR A 563 23.92 -5.41 14.39
N TRP A 564 24.29 -5.97 15.55
CA TRP A 564 23.33 -6.34 16.60
C TRP A 564 22.54 -5.13 17.11
N LEU A 565 23.22 -4.01 17.40
CA LEU A 565 22.56 -2.77 17.80
C LEU A 565 21.55 -2.31 16.73
N GLN A 566 21.96 -2.31 15.46
CA GLN A 566 21.10 -1.90 14.35
C GLN A 566 19.88 -2.82 14.20
N THR A 567 20.05 -4.15 14.32
CA THR A 567 18.94 -5.12 14.27
C THR A 567 17.97 -4.94 15.44
N MET A 568 18.49 -4.72 16.66
CA MET A 568 17.65 -4.48 17.84
C MET A 568 16.90 -3.15 17.76
N LEU A 569 17.56 -2.11 17.25
CA LEU A 569 16.95 -0.81 17.01
C LEU A 569 15.74 -0.94 16.08
N GLU A 570 15.90 -1.61 14.94
CA GLU A 570 14.82 -1.82 13.98
C GLU A 570 13.66 -2.64 14.57
N LEU A 571 13.96 -3.67 15.35
CA LEU A 571 12.94 -4.50 16.03
C LEU A 571 12.08 -3.66 16.97
N VAL A 572 12.72 -2.82 17.78
CA VAL A 572 12.06 -2.03 18.84
C VAL A 572 11.33 -0.80 18.27
N SER A 573 11.80 -0.23 17.16
CA SER A 573 11.19 0.98 16.57
C SER A 573 10.07 0.70 15.55
N ASN A 574 9.91 -0.55 15.09
CA ASN A 574 8.88 -0.95 14.12
C ASN A 574 7.81 -1.88 14.72
N VAL A 575 7.44 -1.68 15.98
CA VAL A 575 6.40 -2.51 16.65
C VAL A 575 5.03 -2.27 16.01
N ARG A 576 4.48 -3.30 15.36
CA ARG A 576 3.20 -3.23 14.63
C ARG A 576 2.05 -2.71 15.50
N LEU A 577 1.92 -3.18 16.76
CA LEU A 577 0.84 -2.73 17.65
C LEU A 577 0.86 -1.21 17.85
N LEU A 578 2.05 -0.62 18.05
CA LEU A 578 2.19 0.82 18.26
C LEU A 578 1.91 1.60 16.97
N ASN A 579 2.39 1.11 15.83
CA ASN A 579 2.11 1.72 14.54
C ASN A 579 0.61 1.70 14.22
N VAL A 580 -0.11 0.61 14.51
CA VAL A 580 -1.57 0.53 14.34
C VAL A 580 -2.30 1.42 15.35
N LEU A 581 -1.84 1.48 16.60
CA LEU A 581 -2.45 2.31 17.64
C LEU A 581 -2.39 3.79 17.27
N PHE A 582 -1.20 4.30 16.94
CA PHE A 582 -0.97 5.71 16.67
C PHE A 582 -1.24 6.12 15.21
N GLY A 583 -1.10 5.23 14.24
CA GLY A 583 -1.37 5.47 12.82
C GLY A 583 -2.81 5.88 12.54
N ASP A 584 -3.08 6.48 11.38
CA ASP A 584 -4.40 7.02 11.01
C ASP A 584 -4.96 7.97 12.09
N SER A 585 -4.07 8.70 12.77
CA SER A 585 -4.43 9.65 13.81
C SER A 585 -3.44 10.80 13.92
N SER A 586 -3.85 11.91 14.53
CA SER A 586 -2.93 13.01 14.85
C SER A 586 -1.76 12.58 15.75
N ALA A 587 -1.93 11.50 16.53
CA ALA A 587 -0.92 11.02 17.47
C ALA A 587 0.32 10.44 16.76
N VAL A 588 0.18 9.97 15.52
CA VAL A 588 1.28 9.38 14.74
C VAL A 588 2.45 10.34 14.57
N VAL A 589 2.18 11.64 14.38
CA VAL A 589 3.21 12.67 14.18
C VAL A 589 4.06 12.81 15.44
N TYR A 590 3.42 12.78 16.61
CA TYR A 590 4.11 12.86 17.90
C TYR A 590 4.88 11.57 18.20
N TYR A 591 4.29 10.41 17.91
CA TYR A 591 4.95 9.12 18.07
C TYR A 591 6.20 9.00 17.18
N LEU A 592 6.11 9.36 15.89
CA LEU A 592 7.25 9.33 14.96
C LEU A 592 8.38 10.28 15.41
N ARG A 593 8.03 11.50 15.84
CA ARG A 593 9.02 12.43 16.46
C ARG A 593 9.61 11.84 17.73
N ALA A 594 8.79 11.18 18.56
CA ALA A 594 9.24 10.56 19.80
C ALA A 594 10.23 9.42 19.55
N ILE A 595 10.08 8.60 18.50
CA ILE A 595 11.06 7.55 18.18
C ILE A 595 12.29 8.07 17.42
N GLY A 596 12.22 9.28 16.86
CA GLY A 596 13.39 10.01 16.35
C GLY A 596 13.27 10.55 14.93
N TRP A 597 12.14 10.37 14.25
CA TRP A 597 11.94 10.95 12.91
C TRP A 597 12.04 12.46 12.93
N LYS A 598 12.70 13.02 11.92
CA LYS A 598 12.76 14.46 11.69
C LYS A 598 11.60 14.88 10.80
N LEU A 599 10.51 15.33 11.43
CA LEU A 599 9.35 15.86 10.74
C LEU A 599 9.39 17.39 10.83
N ASN A 600 9.53 18.07 9.68
CA ASN A 600 9.50 19.54 9.59
C ASN A 600 8.08 20.10 9.92
N LYS A 601 7.63 21.16 9.26
CA LYS A 601 6.30 21.71 9.53
C LYS A 601 5.23 20.74 9.00
N VAL A 602 4.52 20.07 9.90
CA VAL A 602 3.43 19.15 9.55
C VAL A 602 2.09 19.87 9.71
N ASP A 603 1.35 20.01 8.62
CA ASP A 603 -0.04 20.43 8.70
C ASP A 603 -0.89 19.25 9.16
N GLN A 604 -1.44 19.35 10.37
CA GLN A 604 -2.21 18.26 10.96
C GLN A 604 -3.49 18.00 10.16
N THR A 605 -3.66 16.77 9.66
CA THR A 605 -4.84 16.33 8.90
C THR A 605 -5.73 15.36 9.70
N GLY A 606 -5.23 14.90 10.83
CA GLY A 606 -5.80 13.81 11.62
C GLY A 606 -5.48 12.41 11.06
N SER A 607 -4.81 12.31 9.90
CA SER A 607 -4.42 11.05 9.24
C SER A 607 -3.13 11.27 8.43
N ASN A 608 -2.12 11.92 9.00
CA ASN A 608 -0.90 12.32 8.26
C ASN A 608 -0.05 11.13 7.80
N PHE A 609 -0.12 10.01 8.51
CA PHE A 609 0.57 8.75 8.24
C PHE A 609 -0.39 7.60 8.54
N GLY A 610 -0.32 6.56 7.69
CA GLY A 610 -1.02 5.30 7.84
C GLY A 610 -0.59 4.48 9.06
N THR A 611 -0.82 3.16 8.98
CA THR A 611 -0.57 2.23 10.10
C THR A 611 0.66 1.34 9.90
N ASN A 612 1.26 1.35 8.71
CA ASN A 612 2.32 0.42 8.29
C ASN A 612 3.59 1.12 7.77
N GLN A 613 3.86 2.33 8.24
CA GLN A 613 5.14 3.02 8.02
C GLN A 613 6.28 2.31 8.75
N ARG A 614 7.39 2.09 8.05
CA ARG A 614 8.57 1.37 8.52
C ARG A 614 9.85 2.10 8.14
N HIS A 615 10.92 1.78 8.85
CA HIS A 615 12.24 2.37 8.65
C HIS A 615 13.32 1.42 9.16
N GLU A 616 14.54 1.56 8.65
CA GLU A 616 15.68 0.85 9.23
C GLU A 616 16.27 1.61 10.42
N ASN A 617 16.32 2.95 10.38
CA ASN A 617 16.74 3.76 11.52
C ASN A 617 15.92 5.05 11.62
N PRO A 618 15.12 5.26 12.69
CA PRO A 618 14.17 6.36 12.74
C PRO A 618 14.85 7.74 12.75
N GLN A 619 16.06 7.86 13.29
CA GLN A 619 16.76 9.16 13.38
C GLN A 619 17.44 9.58 12.09
N LEU A 620 17.52 8.67 11.13
CA LEU A 620 18.04 8.94 9.80
C LEU A 620 16.92 9.21 8.79
N SER A 621 15.65 9.12 9.22
CA SER A 621 14.47 9.40 8.42
C SER A 621 13.99 10.83 8.61
N GLU A 622 13.90 11.56 7.51
CA GLU A 622 13.48 12.96 7.48
C GLU A 622 12.41 13.18 6.40
N ILE A 623 11.34 13.88 6.78
CA ILE A 623 10.25 14.26 5.88
C ILE A 623 10.09 15.77 5.89
N GLY A 624 10.12 16.36 4.69
CA GLY A 624 9.93 17.77 4.43
C GLY A 624 8.56 18.31 4.88
N SER A 625 8.45 19.64 4.90
CA SER A 625 7.24 20.33 5.36
C SER A 625 6.03 20.01 4.49
N HIS A 626 4.82 20.02 5.05
CA HIS A 626 3.56 19.86 4.30
C HIS A 626 3.41 18.53 3.55
N THR A 627 4.21 17.52 3.90
CA THR A 627 4.17 16.19 3.29
C THR A 627 3.13 15.30 3.98
N MET A 628 2.40 14.53 3.19
CA MET A 628 1.43 13.53 3.67
C MET A 628 1.84 12.14 3.18
N VAL A 629 1.67 11.15 4.06
CA VAL A 629 1.95 9.74 3.77
C VAL A 629 0.66 8.96 3.94
N SER A 630 0.30 8.19 2.92
CA SER A 630 -0.75 7.17 3.00
C SER A 630 -0.21 5.99 3.81
N ASP A 631 -0.07 4.80 3.24
CA ASP A 631 0.31 3.61 4.01
C ASP A 631 1.49 2.82 3.42
N GLY A 632 2.18 2.04 4.24
CA GLY A 632 3.25 1.15 3.78
C GLY A 632 4.54 1.84 3.29
N LEU A 633 4.80 3.09 3.71
CA LEU A 633 6.08 3.76 3.45
C LEU A 633 7.23 3.00 4.14
N PHE A 634 8.26 2.63 3.38
CA PHE A 634 9.50 2.06 3.90
C PHE A 634 10.66 3.02 3.64
N MET A 635 11.20 3.63 4.71
CA MET A 635 12.40 4.46 4.65
C MET A 635 13.64 3.57 4.72
N VAL A 636 14.34 3.40 3.59
CA VAL A 636 15.64 2.73 3.54
C VAL A 636 16.68 3.69 4.08
N ASN A 637 17.33 3.36 5.20
CA ASN A 637 18.39 4.16 5.82
C ASN A 637 19.72 3.41 5.90
N MET A 638 19.74 2.16 5.43
CA MET A 638 20.91 1.30 5.48
C MET A 638 21.19 0.73 4.08
N GLN A 639 22.23 1.27 3.47
CA GLN A 639 22.85 0.64 2.32
C GLN A 639 23.62 -0.59 2.79
N LYS A 640 23.49 -1.72 2.09
CA LYS A 640 24.00 -3.01 2.59
C LYS A 640 24.41 -3.94 1.45
N SER A 641 25.60 -4.50 1.59
CA SER A 641 26.14 -5.61 0.82
C SER A 641 25.99 -6.92 1.59
N ALA A 642 26.47 -8.03 1.02
CA ALA A 642 26.42 -9.34 1.68
C ALA A 642 27.29 -9.44 2.97
N ASN A 643 28.16 -8.47 3.26
CA ASN A 643 29.09 -8.55 4.39
C ASN A 643 29.31 -7.21 5.14
N SER A 644 28.79 -6.10 4.63
CA SER A 644 28.91 -4.78 5.24
C SER A 644 27.63 -3.98 5.05
N PHE A 645 27.47 -2.94 5.87
CA PHE A 645 26.39 -1.99 5.78
C PHE A 645 26.90 -0.58 6.11
N ARG A 646 26.26 0.42 5.52
CA ARG A 646 26.50 1.84 5.79
C ARG A 646 25.16 2.50 6.08
N LEU A 647 25.12 3.26 7.17
CA LEU A 647 23.94 4.04 7.54
C LEU A 647 23.97 5.38 6.81
N GLU A 648 22.84 5.76 6.23
CA GLU A 648 22.70 6.98 5.42
C GLU A 648 21.42 7.73 5.78
N HIS A 649 21.46 9.05 5.59
CA HIS A 649 20.32 9.92 5.83
C HIS A 649 19.37 9.89 4.63
N THR A 650 18.11 9.62 4.91
CA THR A 650 17.06 9.54 3.89
C THR A 650 16.13 10.72 4.08
N ARG A 651 16.19 11.66 3.14
CA ARG A 651 15.46 12.93 3.21
C ARG A 651 14.46 13.01 2.07
N ALA A 652 13.19 13.13 2.40
CA ALA A 652 12.15 13.40 1.45
C ALA A 652 11.88 14.91 1.38
N GLY A 653 11.71 15.45 0.16
CA GLY A 653 11.36 16.85 -0.08
C GLY A 653 10.04 17.29 0.54
N GLU A 654 9.75 18.57 0.41
CA GLU A 654 8.55 19.21 0.95
C GLU A 654 7.33 19.05 0.03
N ARG A 655 6.12 19.19 0.58
CA ARG A 655 4.84 19.18 -0.15
C ARG A 655 4.62 17.89 -0.97
N ASN A 656 5.26 16.81 -0.55
CA ASN A 656 5.17 15.52 -1.20
C ASN A 656 3.93 14.74 -0.73
N PHE A 657 3.40 13.89 -1.59
CA PHE A 657 2.41 12.89 -1.23
C PHE A 657 2.97 11.49 -1.49
N PHE A 658 2.93 10.62 -0.48
CA PHE A 658 3.34 9.22 -0.61
C PHE A 658 2.10 8.32 -0.64
N GLY A 659 1.88 7.65 -1.77
CA GLY A 659 0.85 6.63 -1.93
C GLY A 659 1.17 5.34 -1.17
N ASN A 660 0.50 4.24 -1.52
CA ASN A 660 0.68 2.98 -0.80
C ASN A 660 1.94 2.22 -1.24
N ASN A 661 2.65 1.60 -0.30
CA ASN A 661 3.80 0.73 -0.53
C ASN A 661 4.97 1.41 -1.25
N ILE A 662 5.38 2.58 -0.78
CA ILE A 662 6.54 3.32 -1.32
C ILE A 662 7.82 2.89 -0.62
N ILE A 663 8.85 2.57 -1.41
CA ILE A 663 10.21 2.35 -0.92
C ILE A 663 11.02 3.59 -1.26
N TYR A 664 11.44 4.33 -0.24
CA TYR A 664 12.17 5.59 -0.40
C TYR A 664 13.58 5.45 0.16
N SER A 665 14.58 5.79 -0.65
CA SER A 665 16.00 5.51 -0.39
C SER A 665 16.83 6.80 -0.33
N PRO A 666 18.06 6.76 0.23
CA PRO A 666 18.92 7.95 0.29
C PRO A 666 19.27 8.51 -1.09
N ASP A 667 19.38 7.63 -2.09
CA ASP A 667 19.75 7.97 -3.47
C ASP A 667 18.55 8.43 -4.31
N SER A 668 17.36 8.55 -3.71
CA SER A 668 16.14 8.90 -4.44
C SER A 668 16.22 10.28 -5.11
N ARG A 669 15.92 10.32 -6.41
CA ARG A 669 15.92 11.53 -7.27
C ARG A 669 14.55 12.20 -7.30
N VAL A 670 14.00 12.48 -6.12
CA VAL A 670 12.70 13.14 -5.95
C VAL A 670 12.86 14.33 -5.01
N GLY A 671 12.64 15.54 -5.52
CA GLY A 671 12.69 16.78 -4.76
C GLY A 671 11.34 17.17 -4.19
N ASP A 672 10.96 18.43 -4.36
CA ASP A 672 9.76 19.01 -3.76
C ASP A 672 8.49 18.86 -4.62
N ASN A 673 7.36 18.86 -3.94
CA ASN A 673 6.01 18.91 -4.50
C ASN A 673 5.71 17.78 -5.50
N CYS A 674 6.10 16.56 -5.15
CA CYS A 674 5.89 15.35 -5.92
C CYS A 674 4.77 14.48 -5.36
N LEU A 675 3.96 13.90 -6.25
CA LEU A 675 2.97 12.87 -5.90
C LEU A 675 3.52 11.50 -6.28
N LEU A 676 3.78 10.64 -5.30
CA LEU A 676 4.23 9.27 -5.54
C LEU A 676 3.03 8.34 -5.50
N GLY A 677 2.61 7.81 -6.64
CA GLY A 677 1.47 6.90 -6.76
C GLY A 677 1.70 5.55 -6.08
N THR A 678 0.62 4.82 -5.79
CA THR A 678 0.69 3.47 -5.21
C THR A 678 1.64 2.56 -6.00
N LYS A 679 2.55 1.87 -5.30
CA LYS A 679 3.59 0.99 -5.88
C LYS A 679 4.51 1.67 -6.92
N VAL A 680 4.65 3.00 -6.92
CA VAL A 680 5.63 3.63 -7.81
C VAL A 680 7.05 3.21 -7.44
N HIS A 681 7.86 2.86 -8.44
CA HIS A 681 9.30 2.72 -8.27
C HIS A 681 9.92 4.10 -8.13
N VAL A 682 10.52 4.42 -6.99
CA VAL A 682 11.17 5.72 -6.79
C VAL A 682 12.50 5.75 -7.57
N PRO A 683 12.70 6.69 -8.51
CA PRO A 683 13.93 6.77 -9.29
C PRO A 683 15.13 7.09 -8.37
N VAL A 684 16.27 6.46 -8.63
CA VAL A 684 17.56 6.71 -7.91
C VAL A 684 18.64 7.31 -8.82
N ASP A 685 18.36 7.31 -10.11
CA ASP A 685 19.18 7.83 -11.19
C ASP A 685 18.42 8.89 -12.00
N GLY A 686 19.13 9.58 -12.90
CA GLY A 686 18.56 10.65 -13.72
C GLY A 686 18.35 11.98 -12.97
N PRO A 687 17.62 12.92 -13.59
CA PRO A 687 17.38 14.24 -13.02
C PRO A 687 16.44 14.17 -11.80
N VAL A 688 16.64 15.08 -10.85
CA VAL A 688 15.73 15.23 -9.70
C VAL A 688 14.36 15.66 -10.21
N ARG A 689 13.32 14.93 -9.82
CA ARG A 689 11.93 15.19 -10.20
C ARG A 689 11.28 16.12 -9.18
N GLU A 690 10.68 17.21 -9.66
CA GLU A 690 10.00 18.22 -8.83
C GLU A 690 8.71 18.67 -9.51
N ASN A 691 7.68 18.99 -8.72
CA ASN A 691 6.38 19.46 -9.23
C ASN A 691 5.66 18.50 -10.17
N VAL A 692 5.93 17.19 -10.05
CA VAL A 692 5.35 16.14 -10.91
C VAL A 692 4.70 15.04 -10.07
N GLY A 693 3.75 14.32 -10.64
CA GLY A 693 3.38 13.01 -10.12
C GLY A 693 4.26 11.93 -10.74
N LEU A 694 4.52 10.86 -10.01
CA LEU A 694 5.23 9.67 -10.49
C LEU A 694 4.35 8.44 -10.29
N LEU A 695 4.29 7.59 -11.30
CA LEU A 695 3.53 6.34 -11.29
C LEU A 695 4.30 5.24 -12.02
N GLY A 696 4.03 3.98 -11.66
CA GLY A 696 4.56 2.82 -12.35
C GLY A 696 5.94 2.35 -11.88
N SER A 697 6.34 1.20 -12.42
CA SER A 697 7.63 0.56 -12.20
C SER A 697 8.03 -0.10 -13.53
N PRO A 698 8.95 0.49 -14.32
CA PRO A 698 9.69 1.73 -14.10
C PRO A 698 8.81 2.99 -14.00
N PRO A 699 9.27 4.05 -13.32
CA PRO A 699 8.47 5.25 -13.12
C PRO A 699 8.33 6.07 -14.39
N PHE A 700 7.17 6.70 -14.55
CA PHE A 700 6.91 7.76 -15.53
C PHE A 700 6.16 8.91 -14.87
N GLU A 701 6.24 10.08 -15.49
CA GLU A 701 5.61 11.30 -14.98
C GLU A 701 4.11 11.33 -15.30
N ILE A 702 3.33 11.79 -14.32
CA ILE A 702 1.91 12.11 -14.45
C ILE A 702 1.69 13.53 -13.90
N PRO A 703 0.56 14.18 -14.23
CA PRO A 703 0.23 15.46 -13.62
C PRO A 703 0.20 15.38 -12.09
N ARG A 704 0.82 16.36 -11.42
CA ARG A 704 0.94 16.40 -9.95
C ARG A 704 -0.41 16.39 -9.23
N MET A 705 -1.43 16.99 -9.82
CA MET A 705 -2.78 17.00 -9.27
C MET A 705 -3.80 17.23 -10.40
N VAL A 706 -4.85 16.41 -10.43
CA VAL A 706 -5.93 16.51 -11.42
C VAL A 706 -7.04 17.44 -10.91
N ASN A 707 -7.70 18.18 -11.81
CA ASN A 707 -8.69 19.22 -11.49
C ASN A 707 -9.80 18.79 -10.51
N ARG A 708 -10.30 17.55 -10.60
CA ARG A 708 -11.34 17.03 -9.71
C ARG A 708 -10.91 16.85 -8.25
N ASP A 709 -9.64 16.53 -8.00
CA ASP A 709 -9.13 16.38 -6.64
C ASP A 709 -8.87 17.75 -6.01
N LYS A 710 -8.50 18.75 -6.82
CA LYS A 710 -8.49 20.18 -6.42
C LYS A 710 -9.89 20.65 -6.03
N GLU A 711 -10.91 20.29 -6.79
CA GLU A 711 -12.30 20.64 -6.47
C GLU A 711 -12.72 20.03 -5.13
N LEU A 712 -12.47 18.74 -4.90
CA LEU A 712 -12.86 18.08 -3.65
C LEU A 712 -12.13 18.66 -2.41
N LEU A 713 -10.84 18.96 -2.55
CA LEU A 713 -10.03 19.55 -1.49
C LEU A 713 -10.37 21.04 -1.26
N GLY A 714 -10.76 21.75 -2.33
CA GLY A 714 -11.22 23.14 -2.28
C GLY A 714 -12.60 23.33 -1.62
N LEU A 715 -13.37 22.24 -1.41
CA LEU A 715 -14.67 22.30 -0.73
C LEU A 715 -14.56 22.66 0.76
N ILE A 716 -13.41 22.44 1.40
CA ILE A 716 -13.24 22.64 2.85
C ILE A 716 -12.31 23.83 3.10
N SER A 717 -12.88 24.98 3.43
CA SER A 717 -12.11 26.15 3.86
C SER A 717 -11.21 25.83 5.07
N ASP A 718 -10.07 26.52 5.21
CA ASP A 718 -9.17 26.36 6.36
C ASP A 718 -9.87 26.55 7.71
N LYS A 719 -10.89 27.40 7.75
CA LYS A 719 -11.73 27.63 8.93
C LYS A 719 -12.55 26.38 9.28
N GLU A 720 -13.09 25.69 8.28
CA GLU A 720 -13.83 24.45 8.48
C GLU A 720 -12.91 23.29 8.89
N ARG A 721 -11.72 23.20 8.27
CA ARG A 721 -10.67 22.25 8.66
C ARG A 721 -10.30 22.42 10.14
N SER A 722 -10.04 23.66 10.56
CA SER A 722 -9.69 23.98 11.95
C SER A 722 -10.81 23.66 12.94
N ARG A 723 -12.08 23.79 12.52
CA ARG A 723 -13.25 23.42 13.33
C ARG A 723 -13.44 21.91 13.44
N ARG A 724 -13.22 21.15 12.37
CA ARG A 724 -13.45 19.69 12.33
C ARG A 724 -12.31 18.87 12.91
N LEU A 725 -11.08 19.38 12.89
CA LEU A 725 -9.91 18.64 13.36
C LEU A 725 -10.01 18.21 14.84
N PRO A 726 -10.46 19.05 15.80
CA PRO A 726 -10.69 18.61 17.17
C PRO A 726 -11.73 17.48 17.29
N LEU A 727 -12.81 17.53 16.50
CA LEU A 727 -13.84 16.50 16.46
C LEU A 727 -13.30 15.18 15.91
N LYS A 728 -12.48 15.25 14.85
CA LYS A 728 -11.75 14.10 14.32
C LYS A 728 -10.81 13.51 15.37
N ASN A 729 -10.05 14.34 16.08
CA ASN A 729 -9.13 13.87 17.12
C ASN A 729 -9.86 13.16 18.26
N LEU A 730 -11.03 13.67 18.67
CA LEU A 730 -11.88 12.98 19.65
C LEU A 730 -12.37 11.63 19.10
N HIS A 731 -12.78 11.59 17.82
CA HIS A 731 -13.17 10.34 17.17
C HIS A 731 -12.02 9.32 17.13
N ASN A 732 -10.81 9.78 16.85
CA ASN A 732 -9.61 8.94 16.76
C ASN A 732 -9.19 8.45 18.14
N LEU A 733 -9.33 9.26 19.19
CA LEU A 733 -9.13 8.84 20.58
C LEU A 733 -10.12 7.74 20.98
N VAL A 734 -11.42 7.93 20.71
CA VAL A 734 -12.43 6.90 20.99
C VAL A 734 -12.10 5.61 20.23
N THR A 735 -11.69 5.71 18.98
CA THR A 735 -11.31 4.58 18.14
C THR A 735 -10.08 3.85 18.68
N ALA A 736 -9.07 4.58 19.15
CA ALA A 736 -7.89 4.00 19.81
C ALA A 736 -8.26 3.29 21.12
N LEU A 737 -9.13 3.89 21.94
CA LEU A 737 -9.63 3.26 23.18
C LEU A 737 -10.44 2.00 22.88
N MET A 738 -11.28 2.00 21.84
CA MET A 738 -11.99 0.81 21.39
C MET A 738 -11.03 -0.30 20.93
N PHE A 739 -9.98 0.07 20.20
CA PHE A 739 -8.95 -0.88 19.78
C PHE A 739 -8.23 -1.49 20.99
N VAL A 740 -7.76 -0.67 21.93
CA VAL A 740 -7.11 -1.15 23.17
C VAL A 740 -8.07 -2.02 23.98
N ALA A 741 -9.33 -1.63 24.12
CA ALA A 741 -10.34 -2.42 24.83
C ALA A 741 -10.61 -3.77 24.13
N ALA A 742 -10.61 -3.82 22.80
CA ALA A 742 -10.75 -5.06 22.06
C ALA A 742 -9.53 -5.98 22.25
N GLN A 743 -8.31 -5.44 22.20
CA GLN A 743 -7.08 -6.20 22.49
C GLN A 743 -7.05 -6.71 23.94
N TRP A 744 -7.47 -5.87 24.88
CA TRP A 744 -7.61 -6.25 26.28
C TRP A 744 -8.65 -7.37 26.47
N LEU A 745 -9.82 -7.25 25.84
CA LEU A 745 -10.90 -8.22 25.99
C LEU A 745 -10.50 -9.59 25.45
N ILE A 746 -9.87 -9.66 24.27
CA ILE A 746 -9.43 -10.95 23.72
C ILE A 746 -8.30 -11.57 24.55
N LEU A 747 -7.37 -10.75 25.08
CA LEU A 747 -6.34 -11.21 25.99
C LEU A 747 -6.95 -11.73 27.29
N PHE A 748 -7.90 -11.01 27.88
CA PHE A 748 -8.62 -11.40 29.08
C PHE A 748 -9.38 -12.70 28.88
N LEU A 749 -10.15 -12.85 27.80
CA LEU A 749 -10.86 -14.09 27.48
C LEU A 749 -9.88 -15.25 27.30
N THR A 750 -8.76 -15.02 26.62
CA THR A 750 -7.72 -16.04 26.45
C THR A 750 -7.17 -16.45 27.81
N LEU A 751 -6.69 -15.51 28.63
CA LEU A 751 -6.12 -15.82 29.94
C LEU A 751 -7.14 -16.44 30.90
N ALA A 752 -8.42 -16.04 30.85
CA ALA A 752 -9.47 -16.67 31.64
C ALA A 752 -9.75 -18.13 31.23
N ILE A 753 -9.72 -18.44 29.92
CA ILE A 753 -9.85 -19.82 29.43
C ILE A 753 -8.64 -20.65 29.90
N TRP A 754 -7.44 -20.09 29.78
CA TRP A 754 -6.20 -20.76 30.18
C TRP A 754 -6.12 -20.98 31.69
N ASP A 755 -6.49 -19.99 32.50
CA ASP A 755 -6.62 -20.09 33.95
C ASP A 755 -7.58 -21.23 34.35
N ARG A 756 -8.80 -21.27 33.77
CA ARG A 756 -9.72 -22.39 34.03
C ARG A 756 -9.14 -23.74 33.60
N ALA A 757 -8.40 -23.79 32.50
CA ALA A 757 -7.76 -25.02 32.05
C ALA A 757 -6.64 -25.48 32.99
N LEU A 758 -5.91 -24.55 33.63
CA LEU A 758 -4.92 -24.85 34.66
C LEU A 758 -5.58 -25.43 35.92
N ASN A 759 -6.77 -24.97 36.32
CA ASN A 759 -7.51 -25.56 37.44
C ASN A 759 -7.90 -27.04 37.21
N TYR A 760 -8.16 -27.43 35.96
CA TYR A 760 -8.43 -28.84 35.58
C TYR A 760 -7.18 -29.61 35.17
N TYR A 761 -6.00 -28.98 35.22
CA TYR A 761 -4.75 -29.59 34.75
C TYR A 761 -4.36 -30.81 35.57
N THR A 762 -4.59 -30.80 36.88
CA THR A 762 -4.29 -31.94 37.76
C THR A 762 -5.08 -33.21 37.40
N GLU A 763 -6.31 -33.05 36.91
CA GLU A 763 -7.17 -34.17 36.53
C GLU A 763 -7.02 -34.58 35.05
N TRP A 764 -6.89 -33.61 34.13
CA TRP A 764 -6.98 -33.83 32.67
C TRP A 764 -5.64 -33.63 31.93
N GLY A 765 -4.61 -33.16 32.63
CA GLY A 765 -3.26 -32.94 32.10
C GLY A 765 -3.25 -32.06 30.84
N GLN A 766 -2.45 -32.46 29.85
CA GLN A 766 -2.34 -31.77 28.56
C GLN A 766 -3.66 -31.67 27.78
N THR A 767 -4.64 -32.53 28.09
CA THR A 767 -5.95 -32.48 27.43
C THR A 767 -6.69 -31.21 27.80
N ALA A 768 -6.57 -30.72 29.05
CA ALA A 768 -7.13 -29.43 29.45
C ALA A 768 -6.52 -28.27 28.65
N LEU A 769 -5.18 -28.27 28.49
CA LEU A 769 -4.47 -27.25 27.70
C LEU A 769 -4.86 -27.30 26.22
N PHE A 770 -5.03 -28.49 25.64
CA PHE A 770 -5.50 -28.65 24.26
C PHE A 770 -6.92 -28.10 24.08
N VAL A 771 -7.83 -28.40 25.02
CA VAL A 771 -9.18 -27.84 25.03
C VAL A 771 -9.13 -26.31 25.14
N ALA A 772 -8.22 -25.75 25.94
CA ALA A 772 -8.02 -24.30 26.02
C ALA A 772 -7.60 -23.68 24.68
N VAL A 773 -6.67 -24.30 23.94
CA VAL A 773 -6.27 -23.85 22.59
C VAL A 773 -7.44 -23.91 21.61
N MET A 774 -8.23 -25.00 21.64
CA MET A 774 -9.42 -25.14 20.81
C MET A 774 -10.48 -24.09 21.15
N LEU A 775 -10.77 -23.87 22.43
CA LEU A 775 -11.73 -22.85 22.90
C LEU A 775 -11.27 -21.43 22.57
N THR A 776 -9.99 -21.12 22.78
CA THR A 776 -9.40 -19.82 22.41
C THR A 776 -9.59 -19.54 20.92
N THR A 777 -9.35 -20.55 20.07
CA THR A 777 -9.55 -20.42 18.61
C THR A 777 -11.04 -20.30 18.27
N ALA A 778 -11.89 -21.12 18.89
CA ALA A 778 -13.33 -21.17 18.66
C ALA A 778 -14.06 -19.90 19.12
N ILE A 779 -13.53 -19.19 20.12
CA ILE A 779 -14.04 -17.89 20.60
C ILE A 779 -13.40 -16.74 19.83
N GLY A 780 -12.10 -16.82 19.57
CA GLY A 780 -11.34 -15.77 18.89
C GLY A 780 -11.85 -15.50 17.47
N ILE A 781 -12.13 -16.54 16.68
CA ILE A 781 -12.61 -16.36 15.29
C ILE A 781 -13.95 -15.60 15.26
N PRO A 782 -15.03 -16.04 15.94
CA PRO A 782 -16.26 -15.27 16.05
C PRO A 782 -16.08 -13.89 16.66
N PHE A 783 -15.20 -13.73 17.65
CA PHE A 783 -14.92 -12.43 18.28
C PHE A 783 -14.42 -11.41 17.26
N TYR A 784 -13.41 -11.75 16.45
CA TYR A 784 -12.87 -10.84 15.45
C TYR A 784 -13.84 -10.60 14.29
N ILE A 785 -14.61 -11.61 13.88
CA ILE A 785 -15.70 -11.44 12.91
C ILE A 785 -16.75 -10.47 13.45
N PHE A 786 -17.16 -10.64 14.71
CA PHE A 786 -18.10 -9.76 15.37
C PHE A 786 -17.55 -8.34 15.48
N LEU A 787 -16.29 -8.16 15.90
CA LEU A 787 -15.65 -6.84 16.02
C LEU A 787 -15.67 -6.09 14.70
N GLU A 788 -15.30 -6.77 13.61
CA GLU A 788 -15.31 -6.19 12.28
C GLU A 788 -16.75 -5.83 11.84
N ARG A 789 -17.72 -6.74 12.01
CA ARG A 789 -19.12 -6.48 11.67
C ARG A 789 -19.73 -5.35 12.50
N ALA A 790 -19.43 -5.32 13.79
CA ALA A 790 -19.89 -4.29 14.73
C ALA A 790 -19.30 -2.92 14.39
N SER A 791 -18.04 -2.85 13.93
CA SER A 791 -17.42 -1.59 13.47
C SER A 791 -18.19 -0.94 12.30
N LEU A 792 -18.85 -1.74 11.46
CA LEU A 792 -19.71 -1.30 10.36
C LEU A 792 -21.19 -1.17 10.75
N GLY A 793 -21.55 -1.42 12.01
CA GLY A 793 -22.94 -1.51 12.45
C GLY A 793 -23.72 -2.61 11.73
N PHE A 794 -23.06 -3.72 11.41
CA PHE A 794 -23.58 -4.88 10.67
C PHE A 794 -24.07 -4.56 9.25
N ARG A 795 -23.69 -3.41 8.69
CA ARG A 795 -24.02 -3.01 7.32
C ARG A 795 -22.88 -3.33 6.37
N ARG A 796 -23.20 -3.45 5.08
CA ARG A 796 -22.18 -3.53 4.02
C ARG A 796 -21.70 -2.13 3.66
N LEU A 797 -20.43 -2.03 3.32
CA LEU A 797 -19.87 -0.83 2.72
C LEU A 797 -20.56 -0.56 1.37
N LYS A 798 -20.61 0.72 0.99
CA LYS A 798 -21.05 1.17 -0.33
C LYS A 798 -19.93 2.00 -0.93
N PRO A 799 -19.77 2.02 -2.26
CA PRO A 799 -18.90 2.96 -2.94
C PRO A 799 -19.18 4.38 -2.47
N ARG A 800 -18.12 5.10 -2.11
CA ARG A 800 -18.21 6.45 -1.57
C ARG A 800 -17.00 7.27 -2.00
N MET A 801 -17.26 8.54 -2.21
CA MET A 801 -16.26 9.60 -2.31
C MET A 801 -16.48 10.53 -1.11
N ALA A 802 -15.43 10.78 -0.35
CA ALA A 802 -15.48 11.64 0.83
C ALA A 802 -14.11 12.27 1.09
N THR A 803 -14.07 13.33 1.87
CA THR A 803 -12.80 13.87 2.37
C THR A 803 -12.45 13.20 3.70
N ILE A 804 -11.17 13.26 4.08
CA ILE A 804 -10.71 12.81 5.40
C ILE A 804 -11.29 13.61 6.59
N TYR A 805 -12.00 14.70 6.31
CA TYR A 805 -12.66 15.53 7.32
C TYR A 805 -14.16 15.23 7.43
N ASP A 806 -14.69 14.30 6.65
CA ASP A 806 -16.09 13.90 6.74
C ASP A 806 -16.29 12.80 7.79
N PRO A 807 -17.32 12.90 8.66
CA PRO A 807 -17.60 11.87 9.67
C PRO A 807 -17.85 10.48 9.09
N VAL A 808 -18.24 10.39 7.81
CA VAL A 808 -18.39 9.12 7.09
C VAL A 808 -17.03 8.43 6.93
N PHE A 809 -15.98 9.18 6.57
CA PHE A 809 -14.62 8.65 6.48
C PHE A 809 -14.08 8.24 7.85
N TRP A 810 -14.35 9.00 8.92
CA TRP A 810 -13.87 8.64 10.27
C TRP A 810 -14.40 7.27 10.74
N ARG A 811 -15.64 6.92 10.38
CA ARG A 811 -16.19 5.58 10.63
C ARG A 811 -15.47 4.50 9.81
N HIS A 812 -15.03 4.82 8.60
CA HIS A 812 -14.27 3.91 7.74
C HIS A 812 -12.85 3.69 8.30
N GLU A 813 -12.19 4.76 8.76
CA GLU A 813 -10.90 4.72 9.44
C GLU A 813 -10.96 3.89 10.74
N ARG A 814 -12.04 4.04 11.52
CA ARG A 814 -12.32 3.15 12.66
C ARG A 814 -12.46 1.69 12.25
N HIS A 815 -13.17 1.43 11.16
CA HIS A 815 -13.31 0.07 10.64
C HIS A 815 -11.95 -0.52 10.30
N TRP A 816 -11.06 0.20 9.60
CA TRP A 816 -9.70 -0.27 9.33
C TRP A 816 -8.93 -0.64 10.60
N LYS A 817 -8.91 0.25 11.60
CA LYS A 817 -8.18 -0.02 12.84
C LYS A 817 -8.72 -1.22 13.63
N LEU A 818 -10.04 -1.41 13.64
CA LEU A 818 -10.68 -2.54 14.34
C LEU A 818 -10.68 -3.86 13.54
N SER A 819 -10.39 -3.80 12.24
CA SER A 819 -10.37 -4.98 11.37
C SER A 819 -8.97 -5.50 11.04
N ASP A 820 -7.92 -4.85 11.59
CA ASP A 820 -6.57 -5.42 11.64
C ASP A 820 -6.53 -6.57 12.66
N SER A 821 -6.78 -7.79 12.18
CA SER A 821 -6.93 -8.98 13.01
C SER A 821 -6.04 -10.14 12.57
N PRO A 822 -5.48 -10.92 13.52
CA PRO A 822 -4.68 -12.11 13.22
C PRO A 822 -5.47 -13.22 12.51
N ILE A 823 -6.81 -13.19 12.51
CA ILE A 823 -7.62 -14.23 11.84
C ILE A 823 -7.35 -14.30 10.33
N MET A 824 -6.85 -13.21 9.74
CA MET A 824 -6.47 -13.14 8.32
C MET A 824 -5.21 -13.93 7.98
N GLY A 825 -4.45 -14.41 8.98
CA GLY A 825 -3.35 -15.35 8.77
C GLY A 825 -3.76 -16.82 8.89
N LEU A 826 -4.91 -17.08 9.54
CA LEU A 826 -5.37 -18.45 9.81
C LEU A 826 -5.83 -19.15 8.53
N PHE A 827 -5.71 -20.48 8.54
CA PHE A 827 -6.29 -21.36 7.51
C PHE A 827 -5.82 -21.07 6.07
N THR A 828 -4.68 -20.42 5.90
CA THR A 828 -4.08 -20.13 4.60
C THR A 828 -3.86 -21.41 3.79
N GLY A 829 -4.34 -21.44 2.54
CA GLY A 829 -4.29 -22.62 1.68
C GLY A 829 -5.22 -23.77 2.11
N THR A 830 -6.28 -23.50 2.87
CA THR A 830 -7.29 -24.49 3.29
C THR A 830 -8.69 -24.07 2.83
N PRO A 831 -9.67 -24.99 2.72
CA PRO A 831 -11.03 -24.63 2.29
C PRO A 831 -11.82 -23.82 3.34
N PHE A 832 -11.28 -23.63 4.56
CA PHE A 832 -11.95 -22.90 5.64
C PHE A 832 -11.76 -21.39 5.55
N ARG A 833 -10.66 -20.93 4.94
CA ARG A 833 -10.40 -19.48 4.77
C ARG A 833 -11.48 -18.78 3.93
N PRO A 834 -11.95 -19.32 2.80
CA PRO A 834 -13.12 -18.80 2.09
C PRO A 834 -14.38 -18.66 2.95
N LEU A 835 -14.62 -19.57 3.93
CA LEU A 835 -15.76 -19.46 4.84
C LEU A 835 -15.64 -18.23 5.74
N ILE A 836 -14.43 -17.97 6.27
CA ILE A 836 -14.15 -16.77 7.07
C ILE A 836 -14.38 -15.52 6.23
N LEU A 837 -13.88 -15.47 4.99
CA LEU A 837 -14.09 -14.33 4.09
C LEU A 837 -15.58 -14.04 3.83
N ARG A 838 -16.40 -15.09 3.64
CA ARG A 838 -17.88 -14.94 3.52
C ARG A 838 -18.50 -14.35 4.78
N MET A 839 -18.07 -14.82 5.96
CA MET A 839 -18.54 -14.30 7.25
C MET A 839 -18.13 -12.84 7.48
N LEU A 840 -17.02 -12.40 6.90
CA LEU A 840 -16.59 -10.99 6.93
C LEU A 840 -17.24 -10.11 5.85
N GLY A 841 -17.92 -10.73 4.88
CA GLY A 841 -18.79 -10.03 3.94
C GLY A 841 -18.31 -10.00 2.50
N VAL A 842 -17.19 -10.66 2.19
CA VAL A 842 -16.76 -10.90 0.80
C VAL A 842 -17.77 -11.82 0.12
N LYS A 843 -18.18 -11.50 -1.12
CA LYS A 843 -18.94 -12.46 -1.92
C LYS A 843 -17.95 -13.43 -2.56
N VAL A 844 -17.91 -14.66 -2.08
CA VAL A 844 -16.94 -15.68 -2.52
C VAL A 844 -17.66 -16.86 -3.15
N GLY A 845 -17.32 -17.15 -4.41
CA GLY A 845 -17.74 -18.33 -5.16
C GLY A 845 -17.22 -19.65 -4.60
N LEU A 846 -17.38 -20.71 -5.37
CA LEU A 846 -16.96 -22.07 -5.02
C LEU A 846 -15.47 -22.29 -5.31
N ARG A 847 -14.84 -23.19 -4.55
CA ARG A 847 -13.48 -23.70 -4.80
C ARG A 847 -12.37 -22.63 -4.88
N LEU A 848 -12.55 -21.49 -4.20
CA LEU A 848 -11.52 -20.47 -4.03
C LEU A 848 -10.27 -21.07 -3.38
N TYR A 849 -9.12 -20.95 -4.03
CA TYR A 849 -7.82 -21.09 -3.39
C TYR A 849 -7.34 -19.72 -2.92
N ASP A 850 -7.10 -19.57 -1.62
CA ASP A 850 -6.50 -18.37 -1.04
C ASP A 850 -5.21 -18.72 -0.27
N GLY A 851 -4.09 -18.36 -0.90
CA GLY A 851 -2.73 -18.56 -0.41
C GLY A 851 -2.26 -17.49 0.58
N GLY A 852 -3.07 -16.48 0.90
CA GLY A 852 -2.72 -15.41 1.83
C GLY A 852 -2.95 -14.00 1.29
N CYS A 853 -4.01 -13.82 0.48
CA CYS A 853 -4.39 -12.54 -0.09
C CYS A 853 -4.78 -11.54 1.01
N ILE A 854 -4.36 -10.28 0.84
CA ILE A 854 -4.78 -9.16 1.68
C ILE A 854 -5.98 -8.50 1.03
N ILE A 855 -7.09 -8.38 1.76
CA ILE A 855 -8.32 -7.72 1.31
C ILE A 855 -8.69 -6.66 2.35
N THR A 856 -8.73 -5.39 1.95
CA THR A 856 -9.04 -4.27 2.85
C THR A 856 -10.56 -4.14 3.07
N GLU A 857 -11.31 -3.65 2.08
CA GLU A 857 -12.76 -3.48 2.17
C GLU A 857 -13.51 -4.74 1.75
N ARG A 858 -13.51 -5.74 2.64
CA ARG A 858 -14.04 -7.08 2.37
C ARG A 858 -15.45 -7.09 1.73
N SER A 859 -16.37 -6.23 2.17
CA SER A 859 -17.75 -6.20 1.61
C SER A 859 -17.90 -5.55 0.23
N LEU A 860 -16.86 -4.92 -0.31
CA LEU A 860 -16.83 -4.34 -1.66
C LEU A 860 -16.24 -5.30 -2.71
N VAL A 861 -15.85 -6.51 -2.30
CA VAL A 861 -15.18 -7.48 -3.16
C VAL A 861 -16.09 -8.65 -3.51
N GLU A 862 -16.14 -8.96 -4.80
CA GLU A 862 -16.80 -10.13 -5.37
C GLU A 862 -15.75 -11.03 -6.04
N ILE A 863 -15.72 -12.31 -5.68
CA ILE A 863 -14.78 -13.31 -6.16
C ILE A 863 -15.59 -14.48 -6.71
N GLY A 864 -15.37 -14.82 -7.98
CA GLY A 864 -16.03 -15.93 -8.68
C GLY A 864 -15.57 -17.32 -8.23
N ASP A 865 -16.00 -18.31 -8.99
CA ASP A 865 -15.65 -19.72 -8.79
C ASP A 865 -14.24 -20.02 -9.31
N ASP A 866 -13.57 -21.03 -8.73
CA ASP A 866 -12.27 -21.54 -9.20
C ASP A 866 -11.13 -20.49 -9.25
N VAL A 867 -11.29 -19.38 -8.51
CA VAL A 867 -10.28 -18.32 -8.43
C VAL A 867 -9.07 -18.77 -7.61
N THR A 868 -7.88 -18.34 -8.04
CA THR A 868 -6.61 -18.59 -7.36
C THR A 868 -5.97 -17.28 -6.90
N LEU A 869 -5.88 -17.08 -5.58
CA LEU A 869 -5.19 -15.94 -4.98
C LEU A 869 -3.87 -16.38 -4.36
N ASN A 870 -2.76 -15.82 -4.83
CA ASN A 870 -1.43 -16.14 -4.33
C ASN A 870 -1.06 -15.38 -3.05
N GLU A 871 0.17 -15.61 -2.60
CA GLU A 871 0.74 -14.88 -1.47
C GLU A 871 1.16 -13.47 -1.84
N GLY A 872 0.97 -12.55 -0.90
CA GLY A 872 1.38 -11.16 -1.07
C GLY A 872 0.52 -10.37 -2.06
N CYS A 873 -0.48 -11.00 -2.69
CA CYS A 873 -1.42 -10.24 -3.51
C CYS A 873 -2.37 -9.40 -2.65
N VAL A 874 -2.78 -8.27 -3.20
CA VAL A 874 -3.59 -7.26 -2.50
C VAL A 874 -4.80 -6.92 -3.36
N ILE A 875 -5.98 -6.96 -2.75
CA ILE A 875 -7.22 -6.45 -3.33
C ILE A 875 -7.63 -5.24 -2.50
N GLN A 876 -7.51 -4.04 -3.09
CA GLN A 876 -7.76 -2.77 -2.40
C GLN A 876 -8.89 -1.97 -3.07
N PRO A 877 -10.15 -2.11 -2.60
CA PRO A 877 -11.33 -1.39 -3.11
C PRO A 877 -11.40 0.11 -2.80
N HIS A 878 -10.31 0.73 -2.36
CA HIS A 878 -10.25 2.18 -2.12
C HIS A 878 -8.94 2.79 -2.61
N SER A 879 -8.94 4.12 -2.77
CA SER A 879 -7.76 4.98 -2.80
C SER A 879 -7.94 6.14 -1.83
N LEU A 880 -6.85 6.54 -1.20
CA LEU A 880 -6.74 7.74 -0.39
C LEU A 880 -5.59 8.58 -0.95
N GLU A 881 -5.92 9.62 -1.70
CA GLU A 881 -4.95 10.50 -2.37
C GLU A 881 -5.15 11.92 -1.82
N GLU A 882 -4.13 12.47 -1.14
CA GLU A 882 -4.11 13.84 -0.59
C GLU A 882 -5.32 14.25 0.27
N GLY A 883 -5.94 13.28 0.94
CA GLY A 883 -7.13 13.51 1.77
C GLY A 883 -8.47 13.35 1.05
N ALA A 884 -8.46 12.99 -0.23
CA ALA A 884 -9.63 12.51 -0.96
C ALA A 884 -9.71 10.98 -0.88
N PHE A 885 -10.73 10.48 -0.19
CA PHE A 885 -11.04 9.06 -0.11
C PHE A 885 -12.04 8.68 -1.20
N LYS A 886 -11.71 7.65 -1.97
CA LYS A 886 -12.53 7.10 -3.05
C LYS A 886 -12.61 5.58 -2.88
N SER A 887 -13.79 5.01 -2.99
CA SER A 887 -13.99 3.55 -2.92
C SER A 887 -15.02 3.09 -3.94
N ASP A 888 -14.81 1.90 -4.49
CA ASP A 888 -15.71 1.27 -5.45
C ASP A 888 -15.57 -0.26 -5.40
N TYR A 889 -16.49 -0.98 -6.03
CA TYR A 889 -16.47 -2.43 -6.07
C TYR A 889 -15.27 -2.98 -6.86
N ILE A 890 -14.82 -4.17 -6.47
CA ILE A 890 -13.91 -4.99 -7.26
C ILE A 890 -14.60 -6.32 -7.57
N ARG A 891 -14.58 -6.72 -8.84
CA ARG A 891 -15.15 -7.98 -9.31
C ARG A 891 -14.08 -8.85 -9.95
N ILE A 892 -13.87 -10.03 -9.39
CA ILE A 892 -12.97 -11.05 -9.93
C ILE A 892 -13.82 -12.17 -10.53
N GLY A 893 -13.76 -12.35 -11.84
CA GLY A 893 -14.51 -13.38 -12.57
C GLY A 893 -14.07 -14.81 -12.26
N ASN A 894 -14.79 -15.79 -12.80
CA ASN A 894 -14.51 -17.20 -12.60
C ASN A 894 -13.14 -17.59 -13.16
N GLY A 895 -12.41 -18.49 -12.49
CA GLY A 895 -11.12 -19.03 -12.96
C GLY A 895 -9.98 -18.03 -13.01
N CYS A 896 -10.15 -16.82 -12.48
CA CYS A 896 -9.08 -15.82 -12.49
C CYS A 896 -7.91 -16.20 -11.58
N THR A 897 -6.72 -15.71 -11.89
CA THR A 897 -5.54 -15.86 -11.05
C THR A 897 -4.91 -14.51 -10.71
N LEU A 898 -4.68 -14.25 -9.43
CA LEU A 898 -3.78 -13.20 -8.95
C LEU A 898 -2.47 -13.85 -8.55
N ALA A 899 -1.41 -13.60 -9.30
CA ALA A 899 -0.07 -14.14 -9.04
C ALA A 899 0.60 -13.48 -7.81
N PRO A 900 1.76 -13.99 -7.34
CA PRO A 900 2.45 -13.41 -6.20
C PRO A 900 2.68 -11.89 -6.33
N SER A 901 2.44 -11.14 -5.24
CA SER A 901 2.60 -9.68 -5.17
C SER A 901 1.71 -8.84 -6.10
N ALA A 902 0.77 -9.45 -6.84
CA ALA A 902 -0.17 -8.74 -7.70
C ALA A 902 -1.10 -7.82 -6.88
N PHE A 903 -1.41 -6.64 -7.40
CA PHE A 903 -2.21 -5.63 -6.73
C PHE A 903 -3.39 -5.20 -7.61
N VAL A 904 -4.61 -5.38 -7.10
CA VAL A 904 -5.85 -5.00 -7.77
C VAL A 904 -6.48 -3.81 -7.06
N HIS A 905 -6.64 -2.71 -7.79
CA HIS A 905 -7.19 -1.47 -7.25
C HIS A 905 -8.71 -1.36 -7.44
N TYR A 906 -9.32 -0.28 -6.95
CA TYR A 906 -10.78 -0.12 -6.90
C TYR A 906 -11.41 0.05 -8.30
N ALA A 907 -12.71 -0.23 -8.41
CA ALA A 907 -13.46 -0.16 -9.68
C ALA A 907 -12.96 -1.11 -10.78
N VAL A 908 -12.19 -2.15 -10.42
CA VAL A 908 -11.68 -3.13 -11.37
C VAL A 908 -12.67 -4.26 -11.60
N THR A 909 -12.80 -4.67 -12.87
CA THR A 909 -13.49 -5.91 -13.26
C THR A 909 -12.54 -6.84 -14.00
N MET A 910 -12.27 -8.01 -13.44
CA MET A 910 -11.50 -9.05 -14.11
C MET A 910 -12.44 -10.02 -14.84
N GLY A 911 -12.29 -10.14 -16.16
CA GLY A 911 -12.99 -11.11 -16.99
C GLY A 911 -12.60 -12.55 -16.66
N GLU A 912 -13.47 -13.51 -16.96
CA GLU A 912 -13.27 -14.92 -16.63
C GLU A 912 -11.95 -15.46 -17.20
N GLY A 913 -11.23 -16.26 -16.40
CA GLY A 913 -9.96 -16.86 -16.79
C GLY A 913 -8.80 -15.88 -16.94
N SER A 914 -8.98 -14.59 -16.60
CA SER A 914 -7.90 -13.61 -16.68
C SER A 914 -6.85 -13.78 -15.58
N VAL A 915 -5.61 -13.41 -15.88
CA VAL A 915 -4.46 -13.55 -14.99
C VAL A 915 -3.80 -12.19 -14.80
N ALA A 916 -3.75 -11.70 -13.57
CA ALA A 916 -2.84 -10.62 -13.19
C ALA A 916 -1.55 -11.26 -12.70
N ASP A 917 -0.47 -11.09 -13.47
CA ASP A 917 0.79 -11.80 -13.24
C ASP A 917 1.62 -11.20 -12.10
N VAL A 918 2.82 -11.75 -11.88
CA VAL A 918 3.69 -11.38 -10.74
C VAL A 918 3.87 -9.88 -10.65
N ASP A 919 3.70 -9.35 -9.44
CA ASP A 919 3.87 -7.93 -9.12
C ASP A 919 3.04 -6.95 -9.98
N CYS A 920 2.06 -7.46 -10.74
CA CYS A 920 1.23 -6.68 -11.65
C CYS A 920 0.34 -5.70 -10.88
N PHE A 921 0.27 -4.44 -11.31
CA PHE A 921 -0.60 -3.42 -10.73
C PHE A 921 -1.77 -3.11 -11.66
N VAL A 922 -2.91 -3.73 -11.39
CA VAL A 922 -4.16 -3.49 -12.11
C VAL A 922 -4.78 -2.20 -11.59
N MET A 923 -4.79 -1.18 -12.44
CA MET A 923 -5.16 0.16 -12.05
C MET A 923 -6.65 0.34 -11.86
N LYS A 924 -7.00 1.41 -11.13
CA LYS A 924 -8.38 1.78 -10.84
C LYS A 924 -9.21 1.93 -12.12
N GLY A 925 -10.38 1.29 -12.15
CA GLY A 925 -11.30 1.37 -13.29
C GLY A 925 -10.99 0.46 -14.48
N GLU A 926 -9.93 -0.35 -14.43
CA GLU A 926 -9.59 -1.23 -15.54
C GLU A 926 -10.55 -2.43 -15.66
N VAL A 927 -10.76 -2.84 -16.91
CA VAL A 927 -11.48 -4.08 -17.24
C VAL A 927 -10.51 -5.01 -17.96
N LEU A 928 -10.21 -6.16 -17.37
CA LEU A 928 -9.38 -7.19 -17.99
C LEU A 928 -10.28 -8.11 -18.82
N GLU A 929 -9.98 -8.29 -20.10
CA GLU A 929 -10.80 -9.12 -20.98
C GLU A 929 -10.68 -10.61 -20.60
N PRO A 930 -11.68 -11.44 -20.89
CA PRO A 930 -11.63 -12.86 -20.54
C PRO A 930 -10.43 -13.59 -21.16
N ASN A 931 -9.86 -14.54 -20.42
CA ASN A 931 -8.76 -15.40 -20.83
C ASN A 931 -7.51 -14.62 -21.29
N THR A 932 -7.20 -13.51 -20.62
CA THR A 932 -6.01 -12.70 -20.92
C THR A 932 -4.98 -12.74 -19.79
N VAL A 933 -3.72 -12.51 -20.12
CA VAL A 933 -2.61 -12.37 -19.16
C VAL A 933 -2.14 -10.93 -19.15
N TRP A 934 -2.10 -10.34 -17.97
CA TRP A 934 -1.74 -8.94 -17.71
C TRP A 934 -0.47 -8.86 -16.89
N ARG A 935 0.51 -8.06 -17.35
CA ARG A 935 1.82 -7.91 -16.71
C ARG A 935 2.15 -6.45 -16.48
N GLY A 936 2.93 -6.21 -15.43
CA GLY A 936 3.60 -4.95 -15.17
C GLY A 936 2.84 -3.95 -14.31
N ASN A 937 3.47 -2.81 -14.10
CA ASN A 937 2.98 -1.74 -13.24
C ASN A 937 3.12 -0.38 -13.94
N PRO A 938 2.03 0.20 -14.48
CA PRO A 938 0.68 -0.34 -14.63
C PRO A 938 0.56 -1.60 -15.46
N ALA A 939 -0.52 -2.35 -15.25
CA ALA A 939 -0.84 -3.56 -16.01
C ALA A 939 -1.00 -3.27 -17.51
N LYS A 940 -0.35 -4.09 -18.34
CA LYS A 940 -0.47 -4.12 -19.81
C LYS A 940 -0.83 -5.53 -20.26
N LEU A 941 -1.67 -5.63 -21.29
CA LEU A 941 -2.01 -6.92 -21.90
C LEU A 941 -0.75 -7.54 -22.49
N TYR A 942 -0.41 -8.75 -22.03
CA TYR A 942 0.75 -9.50 -22.49
C TYR A 942 0.37 -10.63 -23.44
N GLY A 943 -0.71 -11.36 -23.14
CA GLY A 943 -1.05 -12.59 -23.85
C GLY A 943 -2.50 -13.01 -23.70
N VAL A 944 -2.91 -14.02 -24.46
CA VAL A 944 -4.21 -14.68 -24.32
C VAL A 944 -3.95 -16.12 -23.91
N VAL A 945 -4.62 -16.59 -22.87
CA VAL A 945 -4.51 -17.97 -22.42
C VAL A 945 -5.62 -18.81 -23.01
N THR A 946 -5.29 -20.01 -23.47
CA THR A 946 -6.30 -20.99 -23.89
C THR A 946 -6.40 -22.05 -22.81
N PRO A 947 -7.54 -22.20 -22.12
CA PRO A 947 -7.67 -23.20 -21.07
C PRO A 947 -7.61 -24.61 -21.67
N ILE A 948 -6.73 -25.44 -21.14
CA ILE A 948 -6.56 -26.85 -21.50
C ILE A 948 -6.82 -27.72 -20.28
N ASP A 949 -7.59 -28.79 -20.46
CA ASP A 949 -7.74 -29.84 -19.45
C ASP A 949 -6.56 -30.81 -19.55
N ALA A 950 -6.02 -31.25 -18.41
CA ALA A 950 -4.89 -32.17 -18.34
C ALA A 950 -5.14 -33.46 -19.15
N ARG A 951 -6.38 -33.94 -19.22
CA ARG A 951 -6.76 -35.12 -20.01
C ARG A 951 -6.59 -34.93 -21.52
N ALA A 952 -6.78 -33.70 -22.01
CA ALA A 952 -6.60 -33.38 -23.42
C ALA A 952 -5.11 -33.30 -23.82
N MET A 953 -4.23 -32.97 -22.86
CA MET A 953 -2.78 -32.87 -23.11
C MET A 953 -2.09 -34.24 -23.22
N GLU A 954 -2.59 -35.25 -22.49
CA GLU A 954 -2.13 -36.64 -22.61
C GLU A 954 -2.58 -37.29 -23.93
N ALA A 955 -3.78 -36.97 -24.42
CA ALA A 955 -4.27 -37.46 -25.71
C ALA A 955 -3.52 -36.87 -26.91
N GLY A 956 -3.01 -35.63 -26.80
CA GLY A 956 -2.25 -34.96 -27.87
C GLY A 956 -0.78 -35.38 -27.99
N HIS A 957 -0.20 -36.08 -27.01
CA HIS A 957 1.12 -36.71 -27.15
C HIS A 957 1.04 -38.15 -27.69
N ALA A 958 -0.17 -38.71 -27.79
CA ALA A 958 -0.44 -40.05 -28.31
C ALA A 958 -0.89 -40.06 -29.79
N ALA A 959 -0.96 -38.88 -30.42
CA ALA A 959 -1.22 -38.67 -31.84
C ALA A 959 -0.02 -37.96 -32.47
#